data_AF-A0A329MNG0-F1
#
_entry.id   AF-A0A329MNG0-F1
#
_cell.length_a   1.000
_cell.length_b   1.000
_cell.length_c   1.000
_cell.angle_alpha   90.00
_cell.angle_beta   90.00
_cell.angle_gamma   90.00
#
_symmetry.space_group_name_H-M   'P 1'
#
loop_
_entity.id
_entity.type
_entity.pdbx_description
1 polymer ?
#
loop_
_entity_poly.entity_id
_entity_poly.type
_entity_poly.pdbx_seq_one_letter_code
_entity_poly.pdbx_strand_id
1 'polypeptide(L)'
;MLDDKELENLQNTKQEKSMISRRKLLASLGMAGVALASSGLVDGAMSKAYADSAETRTKVKDLMRGSTGTGSSTTTLTPNLKLKQMDPLDSLDVNGNFEMIDSEFAGRGVTPDFYKVGTGRDDTEAVQAAFDSGRTVIFTRHYYVRSVRIGKDNQTIDFNGYFLFGISTASDSEEDRDAILKINGRYLNLFNIFVYGDYNIHYRCGIHWYSYSASHAAQHNTVFGMCIYRVLVGLQYGSHFTDAVVDAPQSENLIYGFRTREVQNCIRCYQPNGALKVIGSILDCNQYSWNSAHFDNELATAFEVKSTEPKSTISIVSSEIIKTAAPYGYGFKGEDFQLLDCLIEVAASWGYLQGEAVIRDVTGGYLSQLQFDLFKLETGSTGRLLLDNIRCVRPGGGFISEASIVAGLAGSPAYSVIMDNSQLIEWSANRIADSRRDRVLVTNTTFQVSDVVTHVSDRLQGAVNWAESADTTGESMTAAADMASKSSWSGFSVNGSGNFFRKTTSNLPGGYRTAIEVKANGANNNLYIYSPLFQTVPGEGFAFKAQGKVSSGTIGSDTLVKVIWFKEDGTSVSGQTVMLSNASGAGTLGTAWKEYYIQGVVPSDAYFGMLQIGAQGNGSGAVSIFVTGLELFSLQTAYHNSLLNRMNAALNFSGSGLIVKSPNGTPYKITVSDTGAITVTAV
;
A
#
# COMPACT_ATOMS: atom_id res chain seq x y z
N MET A 1 -41.98 24.48 -18.18
CA MET A 1 -41.67 23.35 -19.07
C MET A 1 -40.19 23.43 -19.35
N LEU A 2 -39.42 22.46 -18.85
CA LEU A 2 -37.97 22.41 -19.09
C LEU A 2 -37.74 21.80 -20.49
N ASP A 3 -36.73 22.34 -21.17
CA ASP A 3 -36.27 21.95 -22.52
C ASP A 3 -35.74 20.50 -22.50
N ASP A 4 -36.02 19.74 -23.57
CA ASP A 4 -35.62 18.34 -23.73
C ASP A 4 -34.09 18.10 -23.57
N LYS A 5 -33.25 19.10 -23.84
CA LYS A 5 -31.80 19.06 -23.56
C LYS A 5 -31.44 19.14 -22.07
N GLU A 6 -32.25 19.80 -21.26
CA GLU A 6 -32.06 19.84 -19.80
C GLU A 6 -32.52 18.53 -19.14
N LEU A 7 -33.51 17.85 -19.72
CA LEU A 7 -33.92 16.51 -19.28
C LEU A 7 -32.86 15.44 -19.58
N GLU A 8 -32.18 15.54 -20.72
CA GLU A 8 -31.13 14.61 -21.14
C GLU A 8 -29.86 14.75 -20.27
N ASN A 9 -29.51 15.98 -19.87
CA ASN A 9 -28.42 16.23 -18.92
C ASN A 9 -28.71 15.74 -17.49
N LEU A 10 -29.98 15.76 -17.06
CA LEU A 10 -30.42 15.21 -15.77
C LEU A 10 -30.46 13.67 -15.75
N GLN A 11 -30.66 13.03 -16.91
CA GLN A 11 -30.59 11.57 -17.04
C GLN A 11 -29.14 11.06 -17.08
N ASN A 12 -28.23 11.79 -17.74
CA ASN A 12 -26.80 11.45 -17.77
C ASN A 12 -26.11 11.63 -16.40
N THR A 13 -26.46 12.66 -15.61
CA THR A 13 -25.94 12.81 -14.23
C THR A 13 -26.52 11.80 -13.23
N LYS A 14 -27.66 11.16 -13.53
CA LYS A 14 -28.21 10.08 -12.69
C LYS A 14 -27.59 8.72 -12.97
N GLN A 15 -27.05 8.48 -14.17
CA GLN A 15 -26.40 7.21 -14.48
C GLN A 15 -24.99 7.07 -13.86
N GLU A 16 -24.22 8.15 -13.73
CA GLU A 16 -22.90 8.09 -13.07
C GLU A 16 -22.98 7.94 -11.54
N LYS A 17 -24.07 8.40 -10.90
CA LYS A 17 -24.31 8.18 -9.46
C LYS A 17 -24.89 6.79 -9.12
N SER A 18 -25.25 6.00 -10.13
CA SER A 18 -25.98 4.73 -9.97
C SER A 18 -25.08 3.54 -9.59
N MET A 19 -23.82 3.50 -10.04
CA MET A 19 -22.91 2.37 -9.76
C MET A 19 -22.41 2.36 -8.31
N ILE A 20 -22.14 3.53 -7.73
CA ILE A 20 -21.74 3.68 -6.31
C ILE A 20 -22.92 3.36 -5.39
N SER A 21 -24.15 3.75 -5.78
CA SER A 21 -25.37 3.46 -5.01
C SER A 21 -25.70 1.96 -4.96
N ARG A 22 -25.53 1.21 -6.06
CA ARG A 22 -25.76 -0.25 -6.06
C ARG A 22 -24.73 -1.03 -5.24
N ARG A 23 -23.45 -0.62 -5.22
CA ARG A 23 -22.42 -1.23 -4.36
C ARG A 23 -22.63 -0.87 -2.88
N LYS A 24 -23.02 0.37 -2.58
CA LYS A 24 -23.44 0.79 -1.23
C LYS A 24 -24.71 0.05 -0.76
N LEU A 25 -25.65 -0.23 -1.66
CA LEU A 25 -26.84 -1.04 -1.37
C LEU A 25 -26.47 -2.51 -1.10
N LEU A 26 -25.55 -3.08 -1.88
CA LEU A 26 -25.05 -4.45 -1.69
C LEU A 26 -24.19 -4.61 -0.42
N ALA A 27 -23.43 -3.58 -0.04
CA ALA A 27 -22.71 -3.50 1.24
C ALA A 27 -23.66 -3.28 2.43
N SER A 28 -24.77 -2.54 2.24
CA SER A 28 -25.82 -2.36 3.25
C SER A 28 -26.67 -3.61 3.48
N LEU A 29 -26.74 -4.52 2.49
CA LEU A 29 -27.35 -5.85 2.59
C LEU A 29 -26.30 -6.86 3.07
N GLY A 30 -25.87 -6.72 4.33
CA GLY A 30 -24.78 -7.49 4.98
C GLY A 30 -24.88 -9.02 4.92
N MET A 31 -25.95 -9.60 4.36
CA MET A 31 -26.09 -11.04 4.10
C MET A 31 -25.89 -11.46 2.63
N ALA A 32 -26.01 -10.54 1.66
CA ALA A 32 -25.90 -10.85 0.22
C ALA A 32 -24.48 -10.60 -0.33
N GLY A 33 -23.77 -9.59 0.19
CA GLY A 33 -22.37 -9.30 -0.20
C GLY A 33 -21.42 -10.45 0.13
N VAL A 34 -21.61 -11.10 1.29
CA VAL A 34 -20.83 -12.27 1.70
C VAL A 34 -21.20 -13.51 0.89
N ALA A 35 -22.46 -13.65 0.46
CA ALA A 35 -22.89 -14.72 -0.43
C ALA A 35 -22.30 -14.57 -1.85
N LEU A 36 -22.21 -13.35 -2.38
CA LEU A 36 -21.58 -13.06 -3.68
C LEU A 36 -20.06 -13.28 -3.63
N ALA A 37 -19.38 -12.82 -2.59
CA ALA A 37 -17.95 -13.09 -2.37
C ALA A 37 -17.65 -14.60 -2.24
N SER A 38 -18.56 -15.37 -1.63
CA SER A 38 -18.43 -16.83 -1.52
C SER A 38 -18.71 -17.60 -2.83
N SER A 39 -19.36 -16.96 -3.81
CA SER A 39 -19.80 -17.59 -5.06
C SER A 39 -18.75 -17.60 -6.19
N GLY A 40 -17.64 -16.86 -6.03
CA GLY A 40 -16.57 -16.80 -7.04
C GLY A 40 -16.97 -16.22 -8.39
N LEU A 41 -18.12 -15.53 -8.47
CA LEU A 41 -18.65 -14.93 -9.68
C LEU A 41 -18.48 -13.41 -9.64
N VAL A 42 -17.49 -12.93 -10.40
CA VAL A 42 -17.40 -11.53 -10.85
C VAL A 42 -17.30 -11.60 -12.37
N ASP A 43 -18.25 -10.97 -13.08
CA ASP A 43 -18.36 -10.93 -14.56
C ASP A 43 -18.42 -12.27 -15.30
N GLY A 44 -19.02 -13.31 -14.71
CA GLY A 44 -19.26 -14.57 -15.43
C GLY A 44 -18.01 -15.42 -15.72
N ALA A 45 -16.85 -15.07 -15.15
CA ALA A 45 -15.65 -15.88 -15.19
C ALA A 45 -15.18 -16.25 -13.77
N MET A 46 -14.89 -17.53 -13.55
CA MET A 46 -14.30 -17.99 -12.29
C MET A 46 -12.86 -17.46 -12.16
N SER A 47 -12.61 -16.59 -11.18
CA SER A 47 -11.24 -16.16 -10.86
C SER A 47 -10.51 -17.31 -10.15
N LYS A 48 -9.33 -17.66 -10.67
CA LYS A 48 -8.38 -18.60 -10.03
C LYS A 48 -7.45 -17.83 -9.09
N ALA A 49 -7.99 -17.16 -8.08
CA ALA A 49 -7.21 -16.75 -6.92
C ALA A 49 -7.42 -17.81 -5.85
N TYR A 50 -6.32 -18.38 -5.32
CA TYR A 50 -6.24 -19.46 -4.33
C TYR A 50 -7.59 -19.81 -3.68
N ALA A 51 -8.29 -20.76 -4.31
CA ALA A 51 -9.58 -21.21 -3.83
C ALA A 51 -9.35 -21.94 -2.52
N ASP A 52 -9.64 -21.25 -1.42
CA ASP A 52 -10.02 -21.91 -0.18
C ASP A 52 -11.05 -23.01 -0.54
N SER A 53 -10.86 -24.20 0.01
CA SER A 53 -11.56 -25.39 -0.46
C SER A 53 -13.08 -25.15 -0.43
N ALA A 54 -13.84 -25.81 -1.30
CA ALA A 54 -15.30 -25.76 -1.25
C ALA A 54 -15.83 -26.07 0.17
N GLU A 55 -15.05 -26.85 0.94
CA GLU A 55 -15.28 -27.18 2.34
C GLU A 55 -15.14 -25.98 3.29
N THR A 56 -14.10 -25.13 3.15
CA THR A 56 -13.92 -23.93 4.01
C THR A 56 -15.02 -22.90 3.76
N ARG A 57 -15.42 -22.71 2.50
CA ARG A 57 -16.54 -21.81 2.11
C ARG A 57 -17.89 -22.30 2.62
N THR A 58 -18.10 -23.61 2.60
CA THR A 58 -19.30 -24.25 3.15
C THR A 58 -19.31 -24.11 4.67
N LYS A 59 -18.16 -24.30 5.36
CA LYS A 59 -18.04 -24.07 6.81
C LYS A 59 -18.32 -22.63 7.23
N VAL A 60 -17.79 -21.60 6.54
CA VAL A 60 -18.09 -20.19 6.88
C VAL A 60 -19.57 -19.87 6.65
N LYS A 61 -20.16 -20.39 5.57
CA LYS A 61 -21.58 -20.25 5.27
C LYS A 61 -22.47 -21.01 6.27
N ASP A 62 -22.03 -22.16 6.75
CA ASP A 62 -22.74 -23.00 7.73
C ASP A 62 -22.60 -22.46 9.15
N LEU A 63 -21.43 -21.88 9.51
CA LEU A 63 -21.21 -21.12 10.75
C LEU A 63 -22.07 -19.84 10.76
N MET A 64 -22.19 -19.14 9.63
CA MET A 64 -23.07 -17.97 9.52
C MET A 64 -24.55 -18.31 9.35
N ARG A 65 -24.90 -19.58 9.10
CA ARG A 65 -26.30 -20.06 8.99
C ARG A 65 -26.73 -20.99 10.13
N GLY A 66 -25.89 -21.24 11.13
CA GLY A 66 -26.23 -22.08 12.27
C GLY A 66 -26.65 -23.51 11.89
N SER A 67 -25.96 -24.15 10.93
CA SER A 67 -26.22 -25.53 10.50
C SER A 67 -25.05 -26.46 10.83
N THR A 68 -25.38 -27.56 11.50
CA THR A 68 -24.52 -28.53 12.20
C THR A 68 -23.57 -29.35 11.32
N GLY A 69 -22.35 -29.60 11.81
CA GLY A 69 -21.40 -30.53 11.18
C GLY A 69 -20.13 -30.85 11.98
N THR A 70 -20.31 -31.52 13.12
CA THR A 70 -19.41 -32.46 13.85
C THR A 70 -17.93 -32.08 14.10
N GLY A 71 -17.58 -31.91 15.39
CA GLY A 71 -16.21 -32.15 15.84
C GLY A 71 -15.66 -31.44 17.08
N SER A 72 -16.46 -30.84 17.97
CA SER A 72 -16.06 -30.52 19.36
C SER A 72 -17.30 -30.05 20.11
N SER A 73 -17.45 -30.43 21.38
CA SER A 73 -18.59 -30.15 22.25
C SER A 73 -18.72 -28.66 22.64
N THR A 74 -18.95 -27.81 21.65
CA THR A 74 -19.45 -26.44 21.82
C THR A 74 -20.96 -26.47 21.70
N THR A 75 -21.66 -25.95 22.70
CA THR A 75 -23.11 -25.81 22.67
C THR A 75 -23.46 -24.72 21.66
N THR A 76 -23.72 -25.10 20.40
CA THR A 76 -24.20 -24.19 19.36
C THR A 76 -25.54 -23.59 19.80
N LEU A 77 -25.59 -22.27 19.97
CA LEU A 77 -26.84 -21.50 20.07
C LEU A 77 -27.73 -21.89 18.89
N THR A 78 -28.98 -22.35 19.10
CA THR A 78 -29.89 -22.49 17.96
C THR A 78 -30.15 -21.09 17.38
N PRO A 79 -30.19 -20.95 16.04
CA PRO A 79 -30.49 -19.67 15.37
C PRO A 79 -31.91 -19.12 15.63
N ASN A 80 -32.62 -19.60 16.66
CA ASN A 80 -34.04 -19.35 16.92
C ASN A 80 -34.38 -19.02 18.38
N LEU A 81 -33.42 -18.64 19.25
CA LEU A 81 -33.77 -18.10 20.57
C LEU A 81 -34.42 -16.71 20.43
N LYS A 82 -35.71 -16.69 20.08
CA LYS A 82 -36.52 -15.48 19.94
C LYS A 82 -36.92 -14.98 21.33
N LEU A 83 -35.98 -14.33 21.99
CA LEU A 83 -36.30 -13.59 23.21
C LEU A 83 -37.34 -12.51 22.89
N LYS A 84 -38.22 -12.22 23.84
CA LYS A 84 -39.07 -11.04 23.74
C LYS A 84 -38.18 -9.81 23.76
N GLN A 85 -38.28 -8.99 22.71
CA GLN A 85 -37.55 -7.75 22.54
C GLN A 85 -38.54 -6.58 22.58
N MET A 86 -38.91 -6.13 23.78
CA MET A 86 -39.63 -4.88 23.98
C MET A 86 -38.89 -4.07 25.04
N ASP A 87 -38.53 -2.82 24.76
CA ASP A 87 -37.87 -1.93 25.72
C ASP A 87 -38.87 -0.85 26.19
N PRO A 88 -39.18 -0.74 27.49
CA PRO A 88 -38.69 -1.57 28.59
C PRO A 88 -39.36 -2.95 28.63
N LEU A 89 -38.60 -3.99 28.97
CA LEU A 89 -39.16 -5.30 29.30
C LEU A 89 -39.87 -5.20 30.63
N ASP A 90 -41.09 -5.75 30.72
CA ASP A 90 -41.73 -5.97 31.99
C ASP A 90 -41.22 -7.27 32.66
N SER A 91 -41.67 -7.53 33.89
CA SER A 91 -41.24 -8.72 34.64
C SER A 91 -41.71 -10.04 34.01
N LEU A 92 -42.81 -10.05 33.27
CA LEU A 92 -43.30 -11.25 32.57
C LEU A 92 -42.44 -11.56 31.35
N ASP A 93 -41.96 -10.53 30.66
CA ASP A 93 -41.08 -10.69 29.52
C ASP A 93 -39.69 -11.17 29.93
N VAL A 94 -39.15 -10.63 31.03
CA VAL A 94 -37.90 -11.10 31.62
C VAL A 94 -37.99 -12.57 32.06
N ASN A 95 -39.05 -12.95 32.78
CA ASN A 95 -39.25 -14.34 33.21
C ASN A 95 -39.47 -15.30 32.03
N GLY A 96 -40.21 -14.88 30.99
CA GLY A 96 -40.35 -15.67 29.77
C GLY A 96 -39.02 -15.90 29.05
N ASN A 97 -38.16 -14.88 29.01
CA ASN A 97 -36.80 -15.01 28.49
C ASN A 97 -35.95 -15.97 29.31
N PHE A 98 -36.14 -15.99 30.64
CA PHE A 98 -35.45 -16.93 31.54
C PHE A 98 -35.80 -18.39 31.24
N GLU A 99 -37.09 -18.71 31.15
CA GLU A 99 -37.56 -20.07 30.86
C GLU A 99 -37.04 -20.55 29.50
N MET A 100 -36.98 -19.66 28.50
CA MET A 100 -36.43 -19.99 27.18
C MET A 100 -34.93 -20.28 27.22
N ILE A 101 -34.14 -19.46 27.92
CA ILE A 101 -32.69 -19.70 28.08
C ILE A 101 -32.45 -21.00 28.84
N ASP A 102 -33.17 -21.24 29.94
CA ASP A 102 -33.00 -22.44 30.74
C ASP A 102 -33.38 -23.71 29.96
N SER A 103 -34.47 -23.65 29.19
CA SER A 103 -34.91 -24.74 28.30
C SER A 103 -33.89 -25.03 27.19
N GLU A 104 -33.34 -23.99 26.55
CA GLU A 104 -32.42 -24.15 25.42
C GLU A 104 -31.06 -24.69 25.88
N PHE A 105 -30.56 -24.22 27.02
CA PHE A 105 -29.22 -24.55 27.51
C PHE A 105 -29.21 -25.61 28.61
N ALA A 106 -30.38 -26.10 29.03
CA ALA A 106 -30.55 -27.06 30.13
C ALA A 106 -29.79 -26.61 31.40
N GLY A 107 -30.03 -25.37 31.85
CA GLY A 107 -29.37 -24.79 33.04
C GLY A 107 -27.92 -24.34 32.85
N ARG A 108 -27.34 -24.49 31.65
CA ARG A 108 -25.96 -24.10 31.35
C ARG A 108 -25.80 -22.67 30.87
N GLY A 109 -26.91 -21.96 30.61
CA GLY A 109 -26.94 -20.55 30.24
C GLY A 109 -27.30 -19.66 31.43
N VAL A 110 -26.80 -18.42 31.43
CA VAL A 110 -27.18 -17.37 32.39
C VAL A 110 -27.42 -16.05 31.68
N THR A 111 -28.12 -15.14 32.33
CA THR A 111 -28.30 -13.77 31.88
C THR A 111 -28.07 -12.80 33.05
N PRO A 112 -27.57 -11.58 32.83
CA PRO A 112 -27.34 -10.61 33.92
C PRO A 112 -28.55 -10.39 34.82
N ASP A 113 -29.78 -10.45 34.29
CA ASP A 113 -30.99 -10.24 35.10
C ASP A 113 -31.20 -11.33 36.17
N PHE A 114 -30.56 -12.51 36.08
CA PHE A 114 -30.53 -13.50 37.17
C PHE A 114 -29.88 -12.96 38.45
N TYR A 115 -28.96 -12.01 38.29
CA TYR A 115 -28.14 -11.47 39.36
C TYR A 115 -28.53 -10.04 39.73
N LYS A 116 -29.53 -9.44 39.05
CA LYS A 116 -29.94 -8.07 39.32
C LYS A 116 -30.65 -7.97 40.67
N VAL A 117 -30.08 -7.17 41.55
CA VAL A 117 -30.66 -6.84 42.86
C VAL A 117 -31.13 -5.38 42.84
N GLY A 118 -32.42 -5.14 43.04
CA GLY A 118 -33.01 -3.80 43.09
C GLY A 118 -33.47 -3.23 41.73
N THR A 119 -33.93 -1.98 41.76
CA THR A 119 -34.59 -1.29 40.62
C THR A 119 -33.71 -0.21 39.98
N GLY A 120 -32.45 -0.10 40.39
CA GLY A 120 -31.51 0.88 39.88
C GLY A 120 -31.20 0.72 38.39
N ARG A 121 -30.73 1.81 37.78
CA ARG A 121 -30.27 1.81 36.37
C ARG A 121 -28.90 1.15 36.20
N ASP A 122 -28.03 1.21 37.20
CA ASP A 122 -26.71 0.58 37.16
C ASP A 122 -26.82 -0.94 37.27
N ASP A 123 -26.39 -1.65 36.23
CA ASP A 123 -26.38 -3.09 36.07
C ASP A 123 -24.98 -3.71 36.26
N THR A 124 -23.98 -2.92 36.67
CA THR A 124 -22.57 -3.33 36.72
C THR A 124 -22.36 -4.64 37.46
N GLU A 125 -22.88 -4.75 38.69
CA GLU A 125 -22.70 -5.94 39.54
C GLU A 125 -23.39 -7.18 38.92
N ALA A 126 -24.57 -6.99 38.32
CA ALA A 126 -25.35 -8.06 37.73
C ALA A 126 -24.69 -8.64 36.47
N VAL A 127 -24.17 -7.76 35.61
CA VAL A 127 -23.43 -8.14 34.40
C VAL A 127 -22.09 -8.79 34.79
N GLN A 128 -21.37 -8.23 35.76
CA GLN A 128 -20.12 -8.81 36.25
C GLN A 128 -20.33 -10.21 36.84
N ALA A 129 -21.37 -10.41 37.65
CA ALA A 129 -21.72 -11.72 38.20
C ALA A 129 -22.04 -12.76 37.11
N ALA A 130 -22.72 -12.36 36.04
CA ALA A 130 -22.97 -13.23 34.89
C ALA A 130 -21.67 -13.63 34.19
N PHE A 131 -20.75 -12.70 33.94
CA PHE A 131 -19.44 -13.01 33.36
C PHE A 131 -18.60 -13.91 34.27
N ASP A 132 -18.59 -13.66 35.58
CA ASP A 132 -17.82 -14.43 36.55
C ASP A 132 -18.36 -15.85 36.78
N SER A 133 -19.58 -16.15 36.33
CA SER A 133 -20.19 -17.49 36.43
C SER A 133 -19.44 -18.57 35.62
N GLY A 134 -18.68 -18.17 34.59
CA GLY A 134 -18.03 -19.08 33.64
C GLY A 134 -18.99 -19.88 32.75
N ARG A 135 -20.30 -19.58 32.79
CA ARG A 135 -21.35 -20.20 31.99
C ARG A 135 -21.58 -19.44 30.69
N THR A 136 -22.36 -20.00 29.77
CA THR A 136 -22.81 -19.27 28.58
C THR A 136 -23.66 -18.07 29.00
N VAL A 137 -23.31 -16.85 28.57
CA VAL A 137 -24.04 -15.63 28.95
C VAL A 137 -24.85 -15.12 27.77
N ILE A 138 -26.12 -14.81 28.01
CA ILE A 138 -27.05 -14.27 27.00
C ILE A 138 -27.71 -13.00 27.52
N PHE A 139 -27.60 -11.92 26.76
CA PHE A 139 -28.23 -10.65 27.10
C PHE A 139 -29.70 -10.67 26.67
N THR A 140 -30.56 -10.13 27.52
CA THR A 140 -32.02 -10.09 27.30
C THR A 140 -32.52 -8.66 27.07
N ARG A 141 -31.72 -7.63 27.38
CA ARG A 141 -32.02 -6.21 27.21
C ARG A 141 -30.74 -5.38 27.14
N HIS A 142 -30.91 -4.06 26.98
CA HIS A 142 -29.84 -3.10 27.21
C HIS A 142 -29.42 -3.07 28.69
N TYR A 143 -28.11 -3.03 28.93
CA TYR A 143 -27.53 -2.92 30.27
C TYR A 143 -26.67 -1.67 30.39
N TYR A 144 -26.75 -0.99 31.53
CA TYR A 144 -25.96 0.21 31.81
C TYR A 144 -24.91 -0.12 32.86
N VAL A 145 -23.64 0.09 32.54
CA VAL A 145 -22.53 -0.32 33.42
C VAL A 145 -21.49 0.79 33.55
N ARG A 146 -20.84 0.82 34.70
CA ARG A 146 -19.65 1.65 34.92
C ARG A 146 -18.45 0.99 34.26
N SER A 147 -18.16 -0.28 34.56
CA SER A 147 -17.14 -1.08 33.86
C SER A 147 -17.35 -2.55 34.18
N VAL A 148 -17.24 -3.44 33.20
CA VAL A 148 -17.34 -4.91 33.41
C VAL A 148 -16.24 -5.66 32.69
N ARG A 149 -15.89 -6.86 33.18
CA ARG A 149 -14.76 -7.66 32.69
C ARG A 149 -15.15 -9.11 32.40
N ILE A 150 -14.84 -9.54 31.18
CA ILE A 150 -14.85 -10.95 30.75
C ILE A 150 -13.45 -11.53 30.99
N GLY A 151 -13.28 -12.25 32.10
CA GLY A 151 -12.00 -12.81 32.51
C GLY A 151 -11.98 -14.32 32.74
N LYS A 152 -13.08 -15.03 32.48
CA LYS A 152 -13.12 -16.49 32.52
C LYS A 152 -12.67 -17.08 31.19
N ASP A 153 -12.05 -18.24 31.24
CA ASP A 153 -11.62 -18.97 30.05
C ASP A 153 -12.72 -19.92 29.55
N ASN A 154 -12.71 -20.24 28.25
CA ASN A 154 -13.64 -21.18 27.60
C ASN A 154 -15.12 -20.79 27.73
N GLN A 155 -15.41 -19.50 27.67
CA GLN A 155 -16.76 -18.96 27.83
C GLN A 155 -17.37 -18.55 26.49
N THR A 156 -18.68 -18.76 26.34
CA THR A 156 -19.48 -18.23 25.22
C THR A 156 -20.37 -17.10 25.72
N ILE A 157 -20.36 -15.96 25.05
CA ILE A 157 -21.15 -14.79 25.44
C ILE A 157 -21.83 -14.21 24.20
N ASP A 158 -23.16 -14.06 24.25
CA ASP A 158 -23.95 -13.42 23.20
C ASP A 158 -24.71 -12.23 23.76
N PHE A 159 -24.42 -11.05 23.21
CA PHE A 159 -25.12 -9.81 23.54
C PHE A 159 -26.50 -9.76 22.88
N ASN A 160 -26.80 -10.68 21.96
CA ASN A 160 -28.11 -10.89 21.35
C ASN A 160 -28.72 -9.61 20.75
N GLY A 161 -27.86 -8.75 20.18
CA GLY A 161 -28.24 -7.47 19.59
C GLY A 161 -28.43 -6.31 20.58
N TYR A 162 -28.27 -6.54 21.89
CA TYR A 162 -28.40 -5.52 22.90
C TYR A 162 -27.08 -4.80 23.21
N PHE A 163 -27.19 -3.50 23.44
CA PHE A 163 -26.07 -2.65 23.86
C PHE A 163 -25.72 -2.75 25.35
N LEU A 164 -24.43 -2.65 25.60
CA LEU A 164 -23.83 -2.31 26.88
C LEU A 164 -23.48 -0.81 26.87
N PHE A 165 -24.15 -0.03 27.72
CA PHE A 165 -24.03 1.42 27.82
C PHE A 165 -23.06 1.82 28.94
N GLY A 166 -22.07 2.67 28.62
CA GLY A 166 -21.14 3.20 29.61
C GLY A 166 -21.70 4.39 30.40
N ILE A 167 -21.79 4.29 31.73
CA ILE A 167 -22.37 5.31 32.61
C ILE A 167 -21.39 5.90 33.65
N SER A 168 -20.09 5.62 33.53
CA SER A 168 -19.06 6.12 34.46
C SER A 168 -18.99 7.65 34.46
N THR A 169 -18.64 8.23 35.61
CA THR A 169 -18.59 9.67 35.87
C THR A 169 -17.20 10.11 36.30
N ALA A 170 -16.95 11.41 36.33
CA ALA A 170 -15.67 11.96 36.81
C ALA A 170 -15.29 11.52 38.24
N SER A 171 -16.28 11.20 39.09
CA SER A 171 -16.08 10.76 40.48
C SER A 171 -15.86 9.26 40.65
N ASP A 172 -16.08 8.45 39.61
CA ASP A 172 -15.86 7.01 39.67
C ASP A 172 -14.36 6.66 39.70
N SER A 173 -14.07 5.41 40.08
CA SER A 173 -12.70 4.91 40.22
C SER A 173 -11.95 4.90 38.88
N GLU A 174 -10.61 4.84 38.91
CA GLU A 174 -9.83 4.64 37.68
C GLU A 174 -10.16 3.31 37.00
N GLU A 175 -10.46 2.26 37.77
CA GLU A 175 -10.89 0.98 37.22
C GLU A 175 -12.24 1.12 36.48
N ASP A 176 -13.18 1.87 37.03
CA ASP A 176 -14.48 2.15 36.40
C ASP A 176 -14.38 3.07 35.17
N ARG A 177 -13.27 3.80 35.02
CA ARG A 177 -13.01 4.74 33.90
C ARG A 177 -12.05 4.19 32.85
N ASP A 178 -11.52 2.99 33.05
CA ASP A 178 -10.60 2.37 32.10
C ASP A 178 -11.31 2.02 30.78
N ALA A 179 -12.40 1.24 30.86
CA ALA A 179 -13.22 0.89 29.70
C ALA A 179 -14.64 0.49 30.12
N ILE A 180 -15.59 0.55 29.19
CA ILE A 180 -16.95 0.04 29.39
C ILE A 180 -16.92 -1.49 29.51
N LEU A 181 -16.17 -2.14 28.62
CA LEU A 181 -15.96 -3.59 28.60
C LEU A 181 -14.47 -3.92 28.58
N LYS A 182 -14.07 -4.84 29.45
CA LYS A 182 -12.71 -5.40 29.52
C LYS A 182 -12.73 -6.86 29.10
N ILE A 183 -11.75 -7.28 28.31
CA ILE A 183 -11.59 -8.66 27.85
C ILE A 183 -10.17 -9.11 28.19
N ASN A 184 -10.04 -10.12 29.05
CA ASN A 184 -8.75 -10.72 29.39
C ASN A 184 -8.79 -12.25 29.51
N GLY A 185 -9.93 -12.89 29.21
CA GLY A 185 -10.06 -14.34 29.13
C GLY A 185 -9.45 -14.96 27.87
N ARG A 186 -9.41 -16.29 27.85
CA ARG A 186 -8.91 -17.13 26.74
C ARG A 186 -9.99 -18.04 26.18
N TYR A 187 -9.83 -18.45 24.92
CA TYR A 187 -10.76 -19.38 24.25
C TYR A 187 -12.22 -18.92 24.29
N LEU A 188 -12.43 -17.62 24.18
CA LEU A 188 -13.74 -16.99 24.20
C LEU A 188 -14.39 -17.07 22.81
N ASN A 189 -15.69 -17.37 22.80
CA ASN A 189 -16.54 -17.16 21.64
C ASN A 189 -17.55 -16.06 21.97
N LEU A 190 -17.36 -14.89 21.37
CA LEU A 190 -18.16 -13.71 21.68
C LEU A 190 -19.02 -13.33 20.47
N PHE A 191 -20.29 -13.05 20.70
CA PHE A 191 -21.28 -12.76 19.66
C PHE A 191 -21.94 -11.41 19.90
N ASN A 192 -22.08 -10.63 18.83
CA ASN A 192 -22.83 -9.38 18.77
C ASN A 192 -22.41 -8.34 19.84
N ILE A 193 -21.12 -8.24 20.18
CA ILE A 193 -20.65 -7.32 21.22
C ILE A 193 -20.95 -5.88 20.82
N PHE A 194 -21.99 -5.29 21.40
CA PHE A 194 -22.41 -3.93 21.09
C PHE A 194 -22.16 -3.03 22.29
N VAL A 195 -21.23 -2.08 22.15
CA VAL A 195 -20.82 -1.13 23.19
C VAL A 195 -21.15 0.28 22.74
N TYR A 196 -21.73 1.06 23.64
CA TYR A 196 -22.18 2.42 23.35
C TYR A 196 -21.74 3.36 24.48
N GLY A 197 -20.92 4.35 24.12
CA GLY A 197 -20.32 5.29 25.09
C GLY A 197 -21.10 6.58 25.33
N ASP A 198 -22.10 6.90 24.51
CA ASP A 198 -22.88 8.14 24.61
C ASP A 198 -22.07 9.44 24.73
N TYR A 199 -20.93 9.50 24.03
CA TYR A 199 -19.98 10.62 24.10
C TYR A 199 -19.37 10.85 25.49
N ASN A 200 -19.37 9.82 26.33
CA ASN A 200 -18.78 9.87 27.66
C ASN A 200 -17.26 9.93 27.59
N ILE A 201 -16.70 11.09 27.94
CA ILE A 201 -15.25 11.37 27.91
C ILE A 201 -14.49 10.81 29.11
N HIS A 202 -15.18 10.22 30.09
CA HIS A 202 -14.53 9.69 31.28
C HIS A 202 -13.85 8.34 31.03
N TYR A 203 -14.21 7.64 29.95
CA TYR A 203 -13.58 6.39 29.55
C TYR A 203 -12.31 6.62 28.74
N ARG A 204 -11.27 5.81 29.00
CA ARG A 204 -10.08 5.77 28.13
C ARG A 204 -10.38 5.09 26.79
N CYS A 205 -11.22 4.05 26.79
CA CYS A 205 -11.73 3.40 25.57
C CYS A 205 -13.10 2.72 25.78
N GLY A 206 -13.76 2.31 24.70
CA GLY A 206 -14.98 1.52 24.77
C GLY A 206 -14.70 0.08 25.21
N ILE A 207 -13.74 -0.58 24.56
CA ILE A 207 -13.30 -1.93 24.90
C ILE A 207 -11.79 -1.93 25.16
N HIS A 208 -11.37 -2.49 26.29
CA HIS A 208 -9.97 -2.77 26.60
C HIS A 208 -9.74 -4.28 26.59
N TRP A 209 -9.00 -4.76 25.59
CA TRP A 209 -8.68 -6.17 25.40
C TRP A 209 -7.19 -6.40 25.62
N TYR A 210 -6.84 -6.95 26.79
CA TYR A 210 -5.46 -6.99 27.25
C TYR A 210 -5.12 -8.30 27.96
N SER A 211 -3.82 -8.58 28.03
CA SER A 211 -3.26 -9.69 28.78
C SER A 211 -2.95 -9.25 30.21
N TYR A 212 -3.40 -10.01 31.21
CA TYR A 212 -3.12 -9.70 32.62
C TYR A 212 -1.66 -9.98 32.98
N SER A 213 -1.08 -11.04 32.42
CA SER A 213 0.31 -11.41 32.57
C SER A 213 0.75 -12.29 31.39
N ALA A 214 2.05 -12.51 31.22
CA ALA A 214 2.57 -13.48 30.25
C ALA A 214 1.98 -14.90 30.47
N SER A 215 1.75 -15.28 31.73
CA SER A 215 1.12 -16.56 32.10
C SER A 215 -0.41 -16.61 31.88
N HIS A 216 -1.06 -15.44 31.78
CA HIS A 216 -2.51 -15.26 31.61
C HIS A 216 -2.79 -14.28 30.46
N ALA A 217 -2.25 -14.60 29.28
CA ALA A 217 -2.42 -13.86 28.05
C ALA A 217 -3.81 -14.05 27.40
N ALA A 218 -4.43 -13.00 26.90
CA ALA A 218 -5.79 -13.06 26.34
C ALA A 218 -5.80 -13.52 24.87
N GLN A 219 -5.62 -14.82 24.63
CA GLN A 219 -5.39 -15.42 23.30
C GLN A 219 -6.46 -16.44 22.88
N HIS A 220 -6.48 -16.77 21.59
CA HIS A 220 -7.40 -17.75 20.97
C HIS A 220 -8.88 -17.38 21.08
N ASN A 221 -9.20 -16.09 21.07
CA ASN A 221 -10.58 -15.63 21.16
C ASN A 221 -11.13 -15.30 19.77
N THR A 222 -12.40 -15.61 19.54
CA THR A 222 -13.12 -15.26 18.31
C THR A 222 -14.34 -14.41 18.63
N VAL A 223 -14.47 -13.28 17.92
CA VAL A 223 -15.62 -12.39 18.00
C VAL A 223 -16.38 -12.41 16.69
N PHE A 224 -17.69 -12.63 16.76
CA PHE A 224 -18.63 -12.60 15.64
C PHE A 224 -19.58 -11.41 15.81
N GLY A 225 -19.31 -10.32 15.10
CA GLY A 225 -20.02 -9.06 15.23
C GLY A 225 -19.55 -8.27 16.45
N MET A 226 -18.93 -7.11 16.20
CA MET A 226 -18.57 -6.14 17.24
C MET A 226 -18.94 -4.74 16.76
N CYS A 227 -19.71 -3.99 17.55
CA CYS A 227 -20.07 -2.60 17.25
C CYS A 227 -19.68 -1.70 18.43
N ILE A 228 -18.93 -0.63 18.16
CA ILE A 228 -18.56 0.35 19.19
C ILE A 228 -18.91 1.76 18.70
N TYR A 229 -19.77 2.45 19.45
CA TYR A 229 -20.26 3.78 19.06
C TYR A 229 -19.99 4.84 20.13
N ARG A 230 -19.69 6.06 19.66
CA ARG A 230 -19.68 7.30 20.47
C ARG A 230 -18.72 7.22 21.67
N VAL A 231 -17.50 6.77 21.40
CA VAL A 231 -16.36 6.74 22.35
C VAL A 231 -15.15 7.39 21.67
N LEU A 232 -14.20 7.94 22.43
CA LEU A 232 -13.00 8.50 21.81
C LEU A 232 -12.10 7.40 21.22
N VAL A 233 -11.78 6.37 22.00
CA VAL A 233 -11.07 5.18 21.53
C VAL A 233 -12.02 3.99 21.51
N GLY A 234 -12.15 3.33 20.37
CA GLY A 234 -13.02 2.17 20.18
C GLY A 234 -12.48 0.95 20.92
N LEU A 235 -11.53 0.26 20.30
CA LEU A 235 -10.82 -0.89 20.84
C LEU A 235 -9.39 -0.51 21.20
N GLN A 236 -9.02 -0.70 22.46
CA GLN A 236 -7.63 -0.75 22.90
C GLN A 236 -7.21 -2.22 23.01
N TYR A 237 -6.26 -2.65 22.18
CA TYR A 237 -5.71 -4.00 22.15
C TYR A 237 -4.30 -4.01 22.75
N GLY A 238 -4.15 -4.68 23.89
CA GLY A 238 -2.99 -4.58 24.77
C GLY A 238 -3.02 -3.37 25.67
N SER A 239 -1.86 -2.97 26.19
CA SER A 239 -1.72 -1.83 27.09
C SER A 239 -2.11 -0.51 26.43
N HIS A 240 -2.64 0.44 27.20
CA HIS A 240 -2.76 1.82 26.73
C HIS A 240 -1.39 2.42 26.42
N PHE A 241 -1.31 3.37 25.49
CA PHE A 241 -0.03 3.90 25.00
C PHE A 241 0.82 4.64 26.05
N THR A 242 0.20 5.07 27.14
CA THR A 242 0.82 5.75 28.29
C THR A 242 1.29 4.77 29.37
N ASP A 243 0.88 3.51 29.29
CA ASP A 243 1.03 2.55 30.37
C ASP A 243 2.23 1.64 30.10
N ALA A 244 2.71 0.99 31.17
CA ALA A 244 3.69 -0.07 31.03
C ALA A 244 3.10 -1.25 30.26
N VAL A 245 3.96 -1.92 29.50
CA VAL A 245 3.54 -2.95 28.58
C VAL A 245 3.76 -4.32 29.17
N VAL A 246 2.78 -5.21 29.00
CA VAL A 246 2.91 -6.62 29.34
C VAL A 246 3.35 -7.37 28.09
N ASP A 247 4.58 -7.88 28.07
CA ASP A 247 5.02 -8.83 27.06
C ASP A 247 4.32 -10.18 27.30
N ALA A 248 3.31 -10.47 26.48
CA ALA A 248 2.48 -11.65 26.59
C ALA A 248 2.02 -12.09 25.19
N PRO A 249 1.99 -13.40 24.89
CA PRO A 249 1.49 -13.91 23.62
C PRO A 249 -0.02 -13.66 23.54
N GLN A 250 -0.43 -12.54 22.94
CA GLN A 250 -1.83 -12.19 22.73
C GLN A 250 -2.17 -12.40 21.26
N SER A 251 -2.23 -13.65 20.84
CA SER A 251 -2.33 -14.07 19.44
C SER A 251 -3.60 -14.90 19.16
N GLU A 252 -3.79 -15.28 17.89
CA GLU A 252 -4.95 -16.03 17.40
C GLU A 252 -6.29 -15.40 17.80
N ASN A 253 -6.31 -14.07 17.86
CA ASN A 253 -7.51 -13.31 18.15
C ASN A 253 -8.12 -12.80 16.85
N LEU A 254 -9.39 -13.12 16.64
CA LEU A 254 -10.12 -12.81 15.42
C LEU A 254 -11.38 -12.02 15.70
N ILE A 255 -11.65 -11.01 14.88
CA ILE A 255 -12.91 -10.28 14.86
C ILE A 255 -13.51 -10.35 13.45
N TYR A 256 -14.68 -10.96 13.33
CA TYR A 256 -15.50 -10.94 12.12
C TYR A 256 -16.57 -9.86 12.26
N GLY A 257 -16.61 -8.89 11.35
CA GLY A 257 -17.63 -7.84 11.36
C GLY A 257 -17.45 -6.83 12.49
N PHE A 258 -16.36 -6.06 12.47
CA PHE A 258 -16.14 -4.94 13.41
C PHE A 258 -16.68 -3.63 12.82
N ARG A 259 -17.47 -2.87 13.57
CA ARG A 259 -18.03 -1.59 13.12
C ARG A 259 -17.82 -0.52 14.17
N THR A 260 -17.27 0.61 13.75
CA THR A 260 -17.25 1.82 14.56
C THR A 260 -18.07 2.91 13.92
N ARG A 261 -18.47 3.88 14.73
CA ARG A 261 -19.10 5.13 14.28
C ARG A 261 -18.96 6.17 15.37
N GLU A 262 -18.67 7.41 15.01
CA GLU A 262 -18.48 8.49 16.00
C GLU A 262 -17.36 8.13 16.98
N VAL A 263 -16.24 7.64 16.44
CA VAL A 263 -15.05 7.25 17.21
C VAL A 263 -13.84 8.03 16.71
N GLN A 264 -12.95 8.47 17.59
CA GLN A 264 -11.73 9.19 17.17
C GLN A 264 -10.66 8.21 16.71
N ASN A 265 -10.42 7.15 17.48
CA ASN A 265 -9.48 6.08 17.16
C ASN A 265 -10.18 4.72 17.20
N CYS A 266 -10.47 4.10 16.06
CA CYS A 266 -11.28 2.86 16.07
C CYS A 266 -10.53 1.71 16.73
N ILE A 267 -9.24 1.56 16.43
CA ILE A 267 -8.36 0.57 17.05
C ILE A 267 -7.05 1.23 17.46
N ARG A 268 -6.61 1.00 18.69
CA ARG A 268 -5.24 1.22 19.15
C ARG A 268 -4.65 -0.12 19.54
N CYS A 269 -3.48 -0.44 19.01
CA CYS A 269 -2.77 -1.69 19.28
C CYS A 269 -1.41 -1.37 19.91
N TYR A 270 -1.17 -1.90 21.10
CA TYR A 270 0.13 -1.84 21.79
C TYR A 270 0.29 -3.07 22.68
N GLN A 271 0.61 -4.18 22.02
CA GLN A 271 0.72 -5.50 22.64
C GLN A 271 1.94 -6.22 22.05
N PRO A 272 3.09 -6.23 22.73
CA PRO A 272 4.25 -6.98 22.30
C PRO A 272 3.86 -8.44 22.19
N ASN A 273 4.34 -9.08 21.14
CA ASN A 273 3.96 -10.45 20.80
C ASN A 273 2.43 -10.62 20.63
N GLY A 274 1.75 -9.56 20.23
CA GLY A 274 0.30 -9.52 20.00
C GLY A 274 -0.04 -9.59 18.52
N ALA A 275 -1.02 -10.43 18.17
CA ALA A 275 -1.54 -10.54 16.81
C ALA A 275 -3.06 -10.45 16.81
N LEU A 276 -3.60 -9.45 16.08
CA LEU A 276 -5.04 -9.26 15.91
C LEU A 276 -5.42 -9.31 14.41
N LYS A 277 -6.42 -10.12 14.08
CA LYS A 277 -6.99 -10.17 12.73
C LYS A 277 -8.44 -9.67 12.73
N VAL A 278 -8.73 -8.68 11.90
CA VAL A 278 -10.06 -8.09 11.73
C VAL A 278 -10.53 -8.30 10.29
N ILE A 279 -11.72 -8.83 10.11
CA ILE A 279 -12.25 -9.25 8.80
C ILE A 279 -13.65 -8.64 8.61
N GLY A 280 -13.93 -8.07 7.44
CA GLY A 280 -15.28 -7.59 7.12
C GLY A 280 -15.72 -6.36 7.93
N SER A 281 -14.78 -5.46 8.24
CA SER A 281 -15.02 -4.33 9.15
C SER A 281 -15.40 -3.02 8.43
N ILE A 282 -16.02 -2.11 9.17
CA ILE A 282 -16.21 -0.70 8.80
C ILE A 282 -15.57 0.14 9.91
N LEU A 283 -14.40 0.71 9.62
CA LEU A 283 -13.66 1.58 10.53
C LEU A 283 -13.96 3.04 10.17
N ASP A 284 -15.01 3.58 10.79
CA ASP A 284 -15.43 4.97 10.64
C ASP A 284 -14.91 5.80 11.83
N CYS A 285 -13.96 6.70 11.56
CA CYS A 285 -13.32 7.56 12.55
C CYS A 285 -13.67 9.06 12.39
N ASN A 286 -14.93 9.37 12.05
CA ASN A 286 -15.39 10.75 11.88
C ASN A 286 -16.02 11.33 13.16
N GLN A 287 -15.84 12.65 13.35
CA GLN A 287 -16.40 13.41 14.47
C GLN A 287 -17.93 13.34 14.56
N TYR A 288 -18.63 13.50 13.42
CA TYR A 288 -20.08 13.70 13.31
C TYR A 288 -20.67 14.60 14.42
N SER A 289 -21.30 14.01 15.45
CA SER A 289 -22.02 14.75 16.51
C SER A 289 -21.17 15.07 17.75
N TRP A 290 -19.90 14.67 17.78
CA TRP A 290 -18.99 15.02 18.87
C TRP A 290 -18.80 16.53 18.96
N ASN A 291 -18.79 17.04 20.20
CA ASN A 291 -18.31 18.39 20.48
C ASN A 291 -16.83 18.51 20.08
N SER A 292 -16.46 19.57 19.34
CA SER A 292 -15.09 19.84 18.91
C SER A 292 -14.11 20.08 20.08
N ALA A 293 -14.60 20.36 21.28
CA ALA A 293 -13.77 20.46 22.48
C ALA A 293 -13.29 19.10 23.03
N HIS A 294 -13.89 17.99 22.59
CA HIS A 294 -13.58 16.65 23.08
C HIS A 294 -13.01 15.72 22.01
N PHE A 295 -13.39 15.93 20.75
CA PHE A 295 -12.88 15.18 19.62
C PHE A 295 -11.83 15.98 18.86
N ASP A 296 -10.63 15.43 18.79
CA ASP A 296 -9.51 16.00 18.07
C ASP A 296 -9.34 15.32 16.70
N ASN A 297 -9.59 16.08 15.63
CA ASN A 297 -9.44 15.60 14.27
C ASN A 297 -7.97 15.36 13.87
N GLU A 298 -6.99 15.95 14.56
CA GLU A 298 -5.56 15.70 14.33
C GLU A 298 -5.13 14.34 14.87
N LEU A 299 -5.79 13.86 15.91
CA LEU A 299 -5.53 12.55 16.53
C LEU A 299 -6.38 11.43 15.93
N ALA A 300 -7.36 11.75 15.08
CA ALA A 300 -8.29 10.76 14.53
C ALA A 300 -7.60 9.80 13.53
N THR A 301 -7.76 8.49 13.76
CA THR A 301 -7.24 7.41 12.91
C THR A 301 -8.17 6.20 12.92
N ALA A 302 -8.26 5.48 11.80
CA ALA A 302 -8.99 4.21 11.77
C ALA A 302 -8.28 3.15 12.62
N PHE A 303 -6.95 3.11 12.56
CA PHE A 303 -6.17 2.36 13.53
C PHE A 303 -4.78 2.96 13.75
N GLU A 304 -4.22 2.69 14.93
CA GLU A 304 -2.84 3.04 15.29
C GLU A 304 -2.15 1.82 15.93
N VAL A 305 -0.99 1.44 15.40
CA VAL A 305 -0.16 0.36 15.94
C VAL A 305 1.12 0.94 16.48
N LYS A 306 1.36 0.73 17.78
CA LYS A 306 2.62 0.99 18.42
C LYS A 306 3.23 -0.36 18.75
N SER A 307 4.44 -0.63 18.26
CA SER A 307 5.14 -1.87 18.58
C SER A 307 6.35 -1.57 19.47
N THR A 308 6.66 -2.51 20.35
CA THR A 308 7.99 -2.69 20.92
C THR A 308 8.43 -4.10 20.57
N GLU A 309 9.72 -4.43 20.67
CA GLU A 309 10.16 -5.80 20.45
C GLU A 309 9.71 -6.72 21.61
N PRO A 310 9.09 -7.89 21.33
CA PRO A 310 8.67 -8.41 20.03
C PRO A 310 7.45 -7.69 19.46
N LYS A 311 7.45 -7.40 18.15
CA LYS A 311 6.47 -6.54 17.47
C LYS A 311 4.99 -6.97 17.67
N SER A 312 4.10 -5.98 17.70
CA SER A 312 2.65 -6.17 17.54
C SER A 312 2.31 -6.30 16.06
N THR A 313 1.27 -7.05 15.71
CA THR A 313 0.79 -7.13 14.32
C THR A 313 -0.72 -7.02 14.25
N ILE A 314 -1.20 -6.20 13.32
CA ILE A 314 -2.62 -6.15 12.96
C ILE A 314 -2.82 -6.47 11.49
N SER A 315 -3.81 -7.29 11.18
CA SER A 315 -4.25 -7.58 9.82
C SER A 315 -5.71 -7.18 9.67
N ILE A 316 -5.99 -6.25 8.77
CA ILE A 316 -7.33 -5.80 8.41
C ILE A 316 -7.63 -6.32 7.00
N VAL A 317 -8.71 -7.09 6.87
CA VAL A 317 -9.05 -7.83 5.64
C VAL A 317 -10.48 -7.53 5.20
N SER A 318 -10.71 -7.34 3.90
CA SER A 318 -12.05 -7.16 3.30
C SER A 318 -12.88 -6.10 4.03
N SER A 319 -12.27 -4.94 4.30
CA SER A 319 -12.81 -3.92 5.20
C SER A 319 -12.90 -2.54 4.55
N GLU A 320 -13.76 -1.69 5.09
CA GLU A 320 -13.91 -0.29 4.71
C GLU A 320 -13.24 0.61 5.75
N ILE A 321 -12.36 1.50 5.31
CA ILE A 321 -11.69 2.52 6.13
C ILE A 321 -12.23 3.87 5.71
N ILE A 322 -12.86 4.60 6.64
CA ILE A 322 -13.59 5.84 6.36
C ILE A 322 -13.13 6.94 7.30
N LYS A 323 -12.46 7.95 6.75
CA LYS A 323 -12.04 9.17 7.44
C LYS A 323 -12.23 10.39 6.54
N THR A 324 -13.45 10.87 6.41
CA THR A 324 -13.84 11.82 5.36
C THR A 324 -14.21 13.21 5.88
N ALA A 325 -14.47 13.35 7.18
CA ALA A 325 -15.01 14.58 7.76
C ALA A 325 -13.99 15.72 7.81
N ALA A 326 -12.70 15.43 8.04
CA ALA A 326 -11.69 16.44 8.26
C ALA A 326 -10.32 16.10 7.63
N PRO A 327 -9.62 17.10 7.05
CA PRO A 327 -8.33 16.94 6.39
C PRO A 327 -7.13 16.92 7.34
N TYR A 328 -7.33 16.51 8.60
CA TYR A 328 -6.30 16.44 9.64
C TYR A 328 -6.04 14.99 10.04
N GLY A 329 -4.93 14.72 10.73
CA GLY A 329 -4.56 13.37 11.15
C GLY A 329 -4.26 12.44 9.98
N TYR A 330 -4.53 11.14 10.14
CA TYR A 330 -4.17 10.10 9.18
C TYR A 330 -5.26 9.05 9.06
N GLY A 331 -5.38 8.38 7.91
CA GLY A 331 -6.23 7.20 7.78
C GLY A 331 -5.82 6.11 8.78
N PHE A 332 -4.52 5.81 8.82
CA PHE A 332 -3.90 4.87 9.73
C PHE A 332 -2.47 5.28 10.09
N LYS A 333 -1.98 4.77 11.21
CA LYS A 333 -0.67 5.12 11.76
C LYS A 333 0.03 3.91 12.37
N GLY A 334 1.35 3.85 12.28
CA GLY A 334 2.14 2.87 13.02
C GLY A 334 3.03 1.99 12.16
N GLU A 335 3.29 0.80 12.67
CA GLU A 335 4.15 -0.22 12.07
C GLU A 335 3.55 -1.63 12.16
N ASP A 336 4.12 -2.56 11.40
CA ASP A 336 3.80 -3.98 11.36
C ASP A 336 2.32 -4.28 11.16
N PHE A 337 1.72 -3.68 10.14
CA PHE A 337 0.33 -3.91 9.79
C PHE A 337 0.11 -4.35 8.35
N GLN A 338 -1.02 -5.00 8.12
CA GLN A 338 -1.45 -5.46 6.81
C GLN A 338 -2.87 -4.99 6.51
N LEU A 339 -3.07 -4.40 5.33
CA LEU A 339 -4.37 -4.07 4.75
C LEU A 339 -4.56 -4.90 3.48
N LEU A 340 -5.57 -5.77 3.47
CA LEU A 340 -5.81 -6.69 2.37
C LEU A 340 -7.25 -6.54 1.90
N ASP A 341 -7.46 -6.38 0.58
CA ASP A 341 -8.80 -6.30 -0.01
C ASP A 341 -9.67 -5.19 0.63
N CYS A 342 -9.08 -4.04 0.92
CA CYS A 342 -9.77 -2.95 1.62
C CYS A 342 -10.30 -1.88 0.67
N LEU A 343 -11.38 -1.20 1.08
CA LEU A 343 -11.83 0.07 0.52
C LEU A 343 -11.36 1.19 1.44
N ILE A 344 -10.76 2.25 0.89
CA ILE A 344 -10.10 3.29 1.68
C ILE A 344 -10.58 4.65 1.18
N GLU A 345 -11.31 5.38 2.02
CA GLU A 345 -11.78 6.74 1.74
C GLU A 345 -11.30 7.70 2.84
N VAL A 346 -10.31 8.54 2.53
CA VAL A 346 -9.62 9.36 3.53
C VAL A 346 -9.43 10.80 3.03
N ALA A 347 -9.71 11.78 3.87
CA ALA A 347 -9.57 13.20 3.58
C ALA A 347 -8.20 13.80 3.94
N ALA A 348 -7.29 12.98 4.46
CA ALA A 348 -5.90 13.29 4.79
C ALA A 348 -4.95 12.28 4.13
N SER A 349 -3.67 12.29 4.51
CA SER A 349 -2.74 11.20 4.16
C SER A 349 -3.30 9.85 4.63
N TRP A 350 -3.19 8.82 3.80
CA TRP A 350 -3.65 7.48 4.18
C TRP A 350 -2.86 6.95 5.36
N GLY A 351 -1.52 6.98 5.29
CA GLY A 351 -0.65 6.39 6.31
C GLY A 351 0.41 7.34 6.85
N TYR A 352 0.58 7.33 8.18
CA TYR A 352 1.83 7.75 8.84
C TYR A 352 2.59 6.51 9.31
N LEU A 353 3.67 6.18 8.61
CA LEU A 353 4.36 4.90 8.76
C LEU A 353 5.60 5.04 9.64
N GLN A 354 5.65 4.22 10.68
CA GLN A 354 6.75 4.16 11.65
C GLN A 354 7.64 2.93 11.42
N GLY A 355 7.16 1.96 10.63
CA GLY A 355 7.86 0.71 10.32
C GLY A 355 7.22 -0.04 9.15
N GLU A 356 7.25 -1.37 9.16
CA GLU A 356 6.76 -2.19 8.05
C GLU A 356 5.25 -2.03 7.82
N ALA A 357 4.83 -1.98 6.56
CA ALA A 357 3.42 -1.94 6.19
C ALA A 357 3.18 -2.67 4.86
N VAL A 358 2.12 -3.47 4.79
CA VAL A 358 1.70 -4.18 3.58
C VAL A 358 0.29 -3.78 3.22
N ILE A 359 0.08 -3.28 2.00
CA ILE A 359 -1.23 -2.85 1.51
C ILE A 359 -1.44 -3.52 0.16
N ARG A 360 -2.44 -4.39 0.07
CA ARG A 360 -2.74 -5.16 -1.15
C ARG A 360 -4.21 -5.16 -1.52
N ASP A 361 -4.46 -5.28 -2.82
CA ASP A 361 -5.80 -5.51 -3.39
C ASP A 361 -6.81 -4.41 -3.03
N VAL A 362 -6.35 -3.16 -2.92
CA VAL A 362 -7.23 -2.02 -2.62
C VAL A 362 -7.92 -1.60 -3.91
N THR A 363 -9.14 -2.07 -4.15
CA THR A 363 -9.87 -1.83 -5.40
C THR A 363 -10.60 -0.48 -5.47
N GLY A 364 -10.80 0.17 -4.32
CA GLY A 364 -11.55 1.42 -4.19
C GLY A 364 -10.91 2.40 -3.22
N GLY A 365 -9.75 2.93 -3.57
CA GLY A 365 -9.07 3.99 -2.83
C GLY A 365 -9.45 5.39 -3.30
N TYR A 366 -9.75 6.28 -2.37
CA TYR A 366 -9.95 7.70 -2.59
C TYR A 366 -9.23 8.55 -1.53
N LEU A 367 -8.48 9.56 -1.99
CA LEU A 367 -7.90 10.60 -1.14
C LEU A 367 -8.52 11.94 -1.55
N SER A 368 -9.30 12.56 -0.66
CA SER A 368 -10.19 13.68 -1.06
C SER A 368 -9.54 15.07 -1.19
N GLN A 369 -8.22 15.17 -1.02
CA GLN A 369 -7.48 16.43 -0.96
C GLN A 369 -6.22 16.41 -1.82
N LEU A 370 -5.91 17.50 -2.50
CA LEU A 370 -4.76 17.53 -3.42
C LEU A 370 -3.42 17.74 -2.71
N GLN A 371 -3.38 18.45 -1.58
CA GLN A 371 -2.13 18.85 -0.93
C GLN A 371 -1.45 17.79 -0.05
N PHE A 372 -2.06 16.62 0.15
CA PHE A 372 -1.50 15.61 1.05
C PHE A 372 -0.79 14.50 0.32
N ASP A 373 0.37 14.14 0.85
CA ASP A 373 1.06 12.92 0.42
C ASP A 373 0.19 11.70 0.72
N LEU A 374 0.27 10.66 -0.10
CA LEU A 374 -0.50 9.43 0.16
C LEU A 374 0.02 8.75 1.44
N PHE A 375 1.34 8.65 1.58
CA PHE A 375 2.03 8.11 2.74
C PHE A 375 3.12 9.06 3.24
N LYS A 376 3.23 9.20 4.56
CA LYS A 376 4.33 9.92 5.23
C LYS A 376 5.11 8.95 6.11
N LEU A 377 6.44 9.02 6.04
CA LEU A 377 7.34 8.26 6.91
C LEU A 377 7.73 9.09 8.13
N GLU A 378 7.72 8.46 9.31
CA GLU A 378 8.36 9.03 10.50
C GLU A 378 9.88 9.08 10.33
N THR A 379 10.51 10.18 10.75
CA THR A 379 11.97 10.34 10.72
C THR A 379 12.65 9.21 11.49
N GLY A 380 13.65 8.57 10.88
CA GLY A 380 14.40 7.48 11.47
C GLY A 380 13.72 6.10 11.37
N SER A 381 12.54 6.02 10.75
CA SER A 381 11.86 4.74 10.54
C SER A 381 12.70 3.77 9.69
N THR A 382 12.49 2.47 9.94
CA THR A 382 13.15 1.38 9.23
C THR A 382 12.11 0.39 8.72
N GLY A 383 12.48 -0.43 7.72
CA GLY A 383 11.59 -1.46 7.19
C GLY A 383 11.11 -1.16 5.77
N ARG A 384 9.89 -1.59 5.45
CA ARG A 384 9.39 -1.57 4.08
C ARG A 384 7.90 -1.27 3.99
N LEU A 385 7.53 -0.42 3.03
CA LEU A 385 6.16 -0.29 2.54
C LEU A 385 6.01 -1.13 1.28
N LEU A 386 5.08 -2.08 1.29
CA LEU A 386 4.67 -2.82 0.10
C LEU A 386 3.27 -2.39 -0.33
N LEU A 387 3.16 -1.87 -1.55
CA LEU A 387 1.92 -1.55 -2.23
C LEU A 387 1.78 -2.50 -3.42
N ASP A 388 0.72 -3.29 -3.47
CA ASP A 388 0.51 -4.27 -4.54
C ASP A 388 -0.95 -4.29 -4.95
N ASN A 389 -1.22 -4.18 -6.26
CA ASN A 389 -2.59 -4.17 -6.78
C ASN A 389 -3.48 -3.11 -6.09
N ILE A 390 -2.94 -1.91 -5.86
CA ILE A 390 -3.71 -0.82 -5.24
C ILE A 390 -4.27 0.12 -6.31
N ARG A 391 -5.51 0.56 -6.13
CA ARG A 391 -6.14 1.63 -6.90
C ARG A 391 -6.42 2.81 -5.98
N CYS A 392 -5.79 3.95 -6.26
CA CYS A 392 -6.04 5.20 -5.53
C CYS A 392 -6.42 6.31 -6.50
N VAL A 393 -7.49 7.05 -6.18
CA VAL A 393 -7.97 8.20 -6.93
C VAL A 393 -7.93 9.44 -6.02
N ARG A 394 -7.62 10.61 -6.57
CA ARG A 394 -7.81 11.90 -5.90
C ARG A 394 -8.67 12.85 -6.74
N PRO A 395 -9.18 13.97 -6.20
CA PRO A 395 -9.92 14.95 -7.00
C PRO A 395 -9.12 15.39 -8.23
N GLY A 396 -9.78 15.47 -9.40
CA GLY A 396 -9.18 15.99 -10.63
C GLY A 396 -9.25 17.51 -10.72
N GLY A 397 -8.45 18.10 -11.62
CA GLY A 397 -8.47 19.54 -11.86
C GLY A 397 -7.45 20.10 -12.85
N GLY A 398 -6.72 19.26 -13.59
CA GLY A 398 -5.75 19.71 -14.60
C GLY A 398 -4.42 20.25 -14.05
N PHE A 399 -4.22 20.27 -12.73
CA PHE A 399 -2.97 20.72 -12.10
C PHE A 399 -2.19 19.54 -11.50
N ILE A 400 -0.88 19.53 -11.70
CA ILE A 400 0.03 18.58 -11.05
C ILE A 400 0.20 19.03 -9.59
N SER A 401 -0.39 18.28 -8.65
CA SER A 401 -0.14 18.52 -7.22
C SER A 401 1.35 18.35 -6.88
N GLU A 402 1.82 19.11 -5.89
CA GLU A 402 3.16 18.97 -5.30
C GLU A 402 3.29 17.78 -4.35
N ALA A 403 2.17 17.23 -3.90
CA ALA A 403 2.14 16.08 -3.00
C ALA A 403 2.73 14.83 -3.67
N SER A 404 3.49 14.08 -2.88
CA SER A 404 4.13 12.84 -3.28
C SER A 404 3.33 11.63 -2.86
N ILE A 405 3.54 10.49 -3.50
CA ILE A 405 2.92 9.24 -3.05
C ILE A 405 3.59 8.77 -1.76
N VAL A 406 4.91 8.87 -1.67
CA VAL A 406 5.65 8.65 -0.43
C VAL A 406 6.51 9.85 -0.10
N ALA A 407 6.37 10.37 1.12
CA ALA A 407 7.18 11.45 1.66
C ALA A 407 8.00 11.01 2.89
N GLY A 408 9.11 11.69 3.16
CA GLY A 408 9.97 11.47 4.35
C GLY A 408 11.15 10.53 4.14
N LEU A 409 11.41 10.05 2.91
CA LEU A 409 12.49 9.08 2.64
C LEU A 409 13.90 9.60 2.92
N ALA A 410 14.11 10.92 2.87
CA ALA A 410 15.39 11.53 3.27
C ALA A 410 15.69 11.33 4.76
N GLY A 411 14.66 11.40 5.63
CA GLY A 411 14.78 11.22 7.08
C GLY A 411 14.86 9.76 7.52
N SER A 412 14.58 8.80 6.64
CA SER A 412 14.47 7.37 6.97
C SER A 412 15.38 6.53 6.06
N PRO A 413 16.70 6.54 6.30
CA PRO A 413 17.68 6.01 5.36
C PRO A 413 17.65 4.50 5.14
N ALA A 414 17.08 3.75 6.09
CA ALA A 414 16.94 2.30 6.04
C ALA A 414 15.52 1.85 5.65
N TYR A 415 14.69 2.76 5.16
CA TYR A 415 13.34 2.46 4.70
C TYR A 415 13.32 2.25 3.18
N SER A 416 12.54 1.27 2.72
CA SER A 416 12.35 0.97 1.29
C SER A 416 10.87 0.91 0.92
N VAL A 417 10.56 1.18 -0.35
CA VAL A 417 9.20 1.10 -0.86
C VAL A 417 9.17 0.20 -2.09
N ILE A 418 8.16 -0.66 -2.17
CA ILE A 418 7.85 -1.45 -3.36
C ILE A 418 6.40 -1.15 -3.75
N MET A 419 6.19 -0.81 -5.02
CA MET A 419 4.88 -0.57 -5.61
C MET A 419 4.73 -1.43 -6.86
N ASP A 420 3.81 -2.38 -6.85
CA ASP A 420 3.57 -3.28 -7.98
C ASP A 420 2.11 -3.27 -8.42
N ASN A 421 1.89 -3.50 -9.71
CA ASN A 421 0.58 -3.73 -10.32
C ASN A 421 -0.51 -2.70 -9.93
N SER A 422 -0.12 -1.44 -9.73
CA SER A 422 -1.00 -0.44 -9.10
C SER A 422 -1.56 0.57 -10.11
N GLN A 423 -2.68 1.23 -9.76
CA GLN A 423 -3.30 2.28 -10.55
C GLN A 423 -3.53 3.54 -9.70
N LEU A 424 -2.83 4.62 -10.04
CA LEU A 424 -2.85 5.88 -9.31
C LEU A 424 -3.42 6.98 -10.21
N ILE A 425 -4.69 7.32 -10.00
CA ILE A 425 -5.46 8.27 -10.83
C ILE A 425 -5.42 9.66 -10.21
N GLU A 426 -5.23 10.65 -11.07
CA GLU A 426 -4.86 12.03 -10.79
C GLU A 426 -3.48 12.20 -10.15
N TRP A 427 -2.65 11.15 -10.06
CA TRP A 427 -1.28 11.19 -9.54
C TRP A 427 -0.23 11.23 -10.65
N SER A 428 0.83 12.03 -10.46
CA SER A 428 1.93 12.13 -11.43
C SER A 428 3.06 11.15 -11.10
N ALA A 429 3.59 10.48 -12.12
CA ALA A 429 4.78 9.63 -12.01
C ALA A 429 6.03 10.41 -11.51
N ASN A 430 6.10 11.73 -11.74
CA ASN A 430 7.18 12.58 -11.22
C ASN A 430 7.08 12.82 -9.70
N ARG A 431 5.97 12.42 -9.07
CA ARG A 431 5.68 12.60 -7.64
C ARG A 431 5.55 11.26 -6.91
N ILE A 432 6.23 10.22 -7.38
CA ILE A 432 6.29 8.93 -6.67
C ILE A 432 6.91 9.12 -5.27
N ALA A 433 7.97 9.92 -5.18
CA ALA A 433 8.66 10.21 -3.93
C ALA A 433 9.03 11.70 -3.84
N ASP A 434 8.99 12.26 -2.62
CA ASP A 434 9.43 13.63 -2.34
C ASP A 434 10.95 13.79 -2.52
N SER A 435 11.67 12.72 -2.22
CA SER A 435 13.12 12.62 -2.13
C SER A 435 13.51 11.15 -2.27
N ARG A 436 14.78 10.88 -2.59
CA ARG A 436 15.34 9.52 -2.60
C ARG A 436 14.53 8.50 -3.42
N ARG A 437 14.16 8.87 -4.65
CA ARG A 437 13.45 7.99 -5.62
C ARG A 437 14.18 6.66 -5.86
N ASP A 438 15.50 6.61 -5.62
CA ASP A 438 16.36 5.42 -5.65
C ASP A 438 15.94 4.31 -4.66
N ARG A 439 15.10 4.64 -3.67
CA ARG A 439 14.61 3.69 -2.66
C ARG A 439 13.20 3.18 -2.90
N VAL A 440 12.57 3.62 -3.98
CA VAL A 440 11.25 3.16 -4.39
C VAL A 440 11.43 2.27 -5.61
N LEU A 441 10.97 1.03 -5.52
CA LEU A 441 10.88 0.13 -6.66
C LEU A 441 9.44 0.14 -7.16
N VAL A 442 9.21 0.60 -8.39
CA VAL A 442 7.90 0.59 -9.03
C VAL A 442 7.87 -0.43 -10.16
N THR A 443 6.87 -1.30 -10.23
CA THR A 443 6.67 -2.25 -11.34
C THR A 443 5.21 -2.27 -11.76
N ASN A 444 4.96 -2.51 -13.05
CA ASN A 444 3.62 -2.69 -13.64
C ASN A 444 2.57 -1.66 -13.17
N THR A 445 2.97 -0.41 -12.91
CA THR A 445 2.11 0.57 -12.26
C THR A 445 1.72 1.68 -13.23
N THR A 446 0.46 2.07 -13.19
CA THR A 446 -0.10 3.09 -14.06
C THR A 446 -0.42 4.35 -13.26
N PHE A 447 0.05 5.48 -13.75
CA PHE A 447 -0.29 6.81 -13.29
C PHE A 447 -1.17 7.49 -14.33
N GLN A 448 -2.21 8.17 -13.90
CA GLN A 448 -3.06 8.94 -14.79
C GLN A 448 -3.19 10.36 -14.25
N VAL A 449 -2.99 11.38 -15.07
CA VAL A 449 -3.30 12.78 -14.74
C VAL A 449 -4.14 13.34 -15.87
N SER A 450 -5.39 13.67 -15.59
CA SER A 450 -6.36 14.03 -16.63
C SER A 450 -6.43 12.90 -17.69
N ASP A 451 -6.27 13.22 -18.97
CA ASP A 451 -6.30 12.24 -20.06
C ASP A 451 -4.94 11.57 -20.33
N VAL A 452 -3.89 11.96 -19.60
CA VAL A 452 -2.54 11.43 -19.82
C VAL A 452 -2.29 10.23 -18.91
N VAL A 453 -2.02 9.07 -19.53
CA VAL A 453 -1.67 7.83 -18.84
C VAL A 453 -0.17 7.57 -18.98
N THR A 454 0.49 7.26 -17.87
CA THR A 454 1.93 6.96 -17.78
C THR A 454 2.13 5.61 -17.11
N HIS A 455 2.78 4.68 -17.79
CA HIS A 455 3.09 3.34 -17.24
C HIS A 455 4.53 3.30 -16.75
N VAL A 456 4.76 3.01 -15.48
CA VAL A 456 6.09 2.96 -14.86
C VAL A 456 6.43 1.53 -14.46
N SER A 457 7.64 1.11 -14.86
CA SER A 457 8.27 -0.13 -14.40
C SER A 457 9.79 0.05 -14.34
N ASP A 458 10.33 0.03 -13.12
CA ASP A 458 11.75 0.11 -12.77
C ASP A 458 12.46 -1.23 -12.91
N ARG A 459 11.69 -2.32 -12.84
CA ARG A 459 12.13 -3.68 -13.18
C ARG A 459 11.18 -4.25 -14.21
N LEU A 460 11.58 -4.18 -15.47
CA LEU A 460 11.01 -5.10 -16.44
C LEU A 460 11.75 -6.43 -16.30
N GLN A 461 11.24 -7.34 -15.45
CA GLN A 461 11.66 -8.73 -15.51
C GLN A 461 11.43 -9.23 -16.95
N GLY A 462 12.53 -9.51 -17.66
CA GLY A 462 12.49 -10.03 -19.03
C GLY A 462 12.53 -8.98 -20.16
N ALA A 463 12.59 -7.66 -19.88
CA ALA A 463 12.85 -6.72 -20.98
C ALA A 463 14.33 -6.70 -21.34
N VAL A 464 14.56 -6.74 -22.65
CA VAL A 464 15.89 -6.62 -23.24
C VAL A 464 16.28 -5.14 -23.19
N ASN A 465 17.41 -4.83 -22.56
CA ASN A 465 18.01 -3.50 -22.68
C ASN A 465 18.44 -3.31 -24.15
N TRP A 466 17.77 -2.42 -24.87
CA TRP A 466 18.09 -2.10 -26.27
C TRP A 466 19.54 -1.64 -26.44
N ALA A 467 20.12 -1.01 -25.43
CA ALA A 467 21.52 -0.55 -25.43
C ALA A 467 22.54 -1.62 -24.97
N GLU A 468 22.13 -2.89 -24.77
CA GLU A 468 23.03 -3.96 -24.29
C GLU A 468 24.22 -4.27 -25.20
N SER A 469 24.15 -3.88 -26.48
CA SER A 469 25.24 -4.02 -27.45
C SER A 469 26.39 -3.05 -27.19
N ALA A 470 26.16 -2.04 -26.34
CA ALA A 470 27.15 -1.11 -25.84
C ALA A 470 27.58 -1.47 -24.41
N ASP A 471 28.80 -1.11 -24.03
CA ASP A 471 29.20 -1.14 -22.62
C ASP A 471 28.47 -0.02 -21.86
N THR A 472 27.49 -0.39 -21.04
CA THR A 472 26.59 0.54 -20.34
C THR A 472 27.12 1.04 -19.00
N THR A 473 28.22 0.47 -18.50
CA THR A 473 28.84 0.79 -17.20
C THR A 473 30.28 1.31 -17.35
N GLY A 474 30.87 1.14 -18.53
CA GLY A 474 32.27 1.42 -18.80
C GLY A 474 33.23 0.35 -18.28
N GLU A 475 32.73 -0.81 -17.83
CA GLU A 475 33.57 -1.87 -17.22
C GLU A 475 34.56 -2.47 -18.23
N SER A 476 34.11 -2.65 -19.46
CA SER A 476 34.89 -3.18 -20.58
C SER A 476 35.74 -2.09 -21.26
N MET A 477 35.55 -0.81 -20.92
CA MET A 477 36.35 0.28 -21.47
C MET A 477 37.78 0.29 -20.92
N THR A 478 38.74 0.62 -21.77
CA THR A 478 40.12 0.85 -21.33
C THR A 478 40.21 2.11 -20.46
N ALA A 479 41.16 2.15 -19.53
CA ALA A 479 41.45 3.37 -18.75
C ALA A 479 42.25 4.43 -19.54
N ALA A 480 42.68 4.12 -20.77
CA ALA A 480 43.40 5.06 -21.62
C ALA A 480 42.50 6.23 -22.03
N ALA A 481 42.91 7.46 -21.69
CA ALA A 481 42.17 8.68 -21.96
C ALA A 481 42.51 9.23 -23.35
N ASP A 482 41.74 8.78 -24.36
CA ASP A 482 41.85 9.17 -25.76
C ASP A 482 40.48 9.02 -26.47
N MET A 483 40.43 9.26 -27.78
CA MET A 483 39.21 9.18 -28.61
C MET A 483 39.11 7.90 -29.45
N ALA A 484 40.02 6.93 -29.29
CA ALA A 484 39.93 5.67 -30.00
C ALA A 484 38.68 4.91 -29.58
N SER A 485 38.02 4.23 -30.53
CA SER A 485 36.83 3.43 -30.25
C SER A 485 37.14 2.34 -29.22
N LYS A 486 36.29 2.21 -28.19
CA LYS A 486 36.47 1.27 -27.08
C LYS A 486 35.12 0.70 -26.70
N SER A 487 35.06 -0.62 -26.52
CA SER A 487 33.86 -1.30 -25.98
C SER A 487 32.60 -0.97 -26.78
N SER A 488 32.77 -0.96 -28.10
CA SER A 488 31.75 -0.61 -29.09
C SER A 488 31.29 0.86 -29.12
N TRP A 489 31.85 1.72 -28.27
CA TRP A 489 31.65 3.17 -28.35
C TRP A 489 32.63 3.80 -29.31
N SER A 490 32.14 4.71 -30.15
CA SER A 490 32.95 5.48 -31.10
C SER A 490 32.99 6.95 -30.71
N GLY A 491 34.19 7.51 -30.63
CA GLY A 491 34.40 8.91 -30.27
C GLY A 491 34.39 9.84 -31.49
N PHE A 492 33.80 11.02 -31.33
CA PHE A 492 33.78 12.08 -32.32
C PHE A 492 34.03 13.44 -31.64
N SER A 493 34.97 14.23 -32.18
CA SER A 493 35.20 15.60 -31.75
C SER A 493 34.62 16.55 -32.79
N VAL A 494 33.64 17.37 -32.40
CA VAL A 494 33.09 18.42 -33.27
C VAL A 494 34.11 19.54 -33.40
N ASN A 495 34.70 19.94 -32.28
CA ASN A 495 35.73 20.95 -32.19
C ASN A 495 36.56 20.78 -30.91
N GLY A 496 37.86 21.06 -31.04
CA GLY A 496 38.81 20.97 -29.93
C GLY A 496 39.25 19.55 -29.58
N SER A 497 39.76 19.38 -28.36
CA SER A 497 40.31 18.11 -27.86
C SER A 497 39.57 17.61 -26.62
N GLY A 498 39.56 16.29 -26.45
CA GLY A 498 38.88 15.62 -25.36
C GLY A 498 39.11 14.13 -25.45
N ASN A 499 38.63 13.42 -24.45
CA ASN A 499 38.89 12.00 -24.27
C ASN A 499 37.65 11.31 -23.70
N PHE A 500 37.53 10.01 -23.92
CA PHE A 500 36.61 9.18 -23.15
C PHE A 500 37.31 7.89 -22.68
N PHE A 501 36.98 7.48 -21.46
CA PHE A 501 37.66 6.37 -20.79
C PHE A 501 36.88 5.85 -19.60
N ARG A 502 37.31 4.68 -19.11
CA ARG A 502 36.80 4.09 -17.87
C ARG A 502 37.27 4.84 -16.63
N LYS A 503 36.33 5.26 -15.79
CA LYS A 503 36.59 5.82 -14.45
C LYS A 503 36.40 4.78 -13.35
N THR A 504 37.37 4.67 -12.43
CA THR A 504 37.37 3.66 -11.35
C THR A 504 37.64 4.23 -9.94
N THR A 505 37.23 5.47 -9.67
CA THR A 505 37.50 6.14 -8.38
C THR A 505 36.57 5.66 -7.25
N SER A 506 36.91 5.97 -5.99
CA SER A 506 35.99 5.79 -4.84
C SER A 506 34.70 6.61 -4.94
N ASN A 507 34.67 7.65 -5.76
CA ASN A 507 33.51 8.49 -6.03
C ASN A 507 32.62 7.91 -7.15
N LEU A 508 32.11 6.70 -6.93
CA LEU A 508 31.13 6.01 -7.76
C LEU A 508 29.85 5.78 -6.97
N PRO A 509 28.70 5.67 -7.64
CA PRO A 509 27.45 5.39 -6.95
C PRO A 509 27.41 3.93 -6.47
N GLY A 510 26.61 3.68 -5.42
CA GLY A 510 26.53 2.36 -4.79
C GLY A 510 26.13 1.26 -5.79
N GLY A 511 26.85 0.14 -5.77
CA GLY A 511 26.60 -1.01 -6.65
C GLY A 511 27.40 -1.03 -7.96
N TYR A 512 28.10 0.05 -8.31
CA TYR A 512 28.90 0.15 -9.53
C TYR A 512 30.40 0.20 -9.26
N ARG A 513 31.18 -0.51 -10.08
CA ARG A 513 32.66 -0.53 -10.00
C ARG A 513 33.32 0.48 -10.92
N THR A 514 32.61 0.95 -11.94
CA THR A 514 33.11 1.86 -12.96
C THR A 514 32.05 2.83 -13.46
N ALA A 515 32.49 3.86 -14.16
CA ALA A 515 31.63 4.73 -14.97
C ALA A 515 32.33 5.12 -16.28
N ILE A 516 31.54 5.50 -17.27
CA ILE A 516 32.02 6.15 -18.50
C ILE A 516 32.26 7.62 -18.18
N GLU A 517 33.49 8.09 -18.36
CA GLU A 517 33.81 9.52 -18.32
C GLU A 517 34.03 10.02 -19.75
N VAL A 518 33.25 11.01 -20.17
CA VAL A 518 33.49 11.78 -21.41
C VAL A 518 33.94 13.17 -21.01
N LYS A 519 35.14 13.57 -21.45
CA LYS A 519 35.80 14.79 -21.00
C LYS A 519 36.18 15.70 -22.16
N ALA A 520 35.68 16.93 -22.12
CA ALA A 520 36.14 18.06 -22.91
C ALA A 520 37.33 18.75 -22.22
N ASN A 521 38.49 18.82 -22.88
CA ASN A 521 39.74 19.28 -22.26
C ASN A 521 39.91 20.81 -22.21
N GLY A 522 38.99 21.59 -22.77
CA GLY A 522 39.12 23.04 -22.85
C GLY A 522 37.85 23.77 -23.23
N ALA A 523 37.96 25.09 -23.25
CA ALA A 523 36.89 26.01 -23.57
C ALA A 523 36.32 25.75 -24.97
N ASN A 524 34.99 25.67 -25.07
CA ASN A 524 34.25 25.45 -26.31
C ASN A 524 34.54 24.11 -26.99
N ASN A 525 35.28 23.18 -26.37
CA ASN A 525 35.45 21.84 -26.92
C ASN A 525 34.13 21.08 -26.78
N ASN A 526 33.69 20.45 -27.87
CA ASN A 526 32.45 19.69 -27.92
C ASN A 526 32.74 18.28 -28.45
N LEU A 527 32.48 17.28 -27.61
CA LEU A 527 32.77 15.89 -27.91
C LEU A 527 31.57 15.02 -27.67
N TYR A 528 31.47 14.01 -28.52
CA TYR A 528 30.43 13.02 -28.46
C TYR A 528 31.05 11.63 -28.49
N ILE A 529 30.44 10.71 -27.77
CA ILE A 529 30.60 9.29 -28.02
C ILE A 529 29.26 8.70 -28.41
N TYR A 530 29.29 7.73 -29.31
CA TYR A 530 28.12 7.06 -29.85
C TYR A 530 28.16 5.57 -29.56
N SER A 531 27.04 5.02 -29.14
CA SER A 531 26.84 3.58 -29.06
C SER A 531 26.72 2.97 -30.47
N PRO A 532 26.74 1.63 -30.61
CA PRO A 532 26.18 0.98 -31.79
C PRO A 532 24.70 1.32 -31.96
N LEU A 533 24.19 1.14 -33.18
CA LEU A 533 22.76 1.19 -33.45
C LEU A 533 22.06 0.03 -32.74
N PHE A 534 20.86 0.31 -32.23
CA PHE A 534 19.93 -0.69 -31.71
C PHE A 534 18.57 -0.55 -32.40
N GLN A 535 17.88 -1.67 -32.57
CA GLN A 535 16.56 -1.68 -33.21
C GLN A 535 15.48 -1.24 -32.23
N THR A 536 14.50 -0.49 -32.72
CA THR A 536 13.33 -0.03 -31.95
C THR A 536 12.03 -0.30 -32.70
N VAL A 537 10.89 -0.01 -32.07
CA VAL A 537 9.57 -0.10 -32.69
C VAL A 537 9.01 1.31 -32.87
N PRO A 538 8.67 1.73 -34.10
CA PRO A 538 8.11 3.05 -34.32
C PRO A 538 6.82 3.27 -33.51
N GLY A 539 6.72 4.42 -32.83
CA GLY A 539 5.55 4.80 -32.02
C GLY A 539 5.46 4.12 -30.65
N GLU A 540 6.41 3.26 -30.28
CA GLU A 540 6.38 2.55 -29.00
C GLU A 540 6.87 3.42 -27.84
N GLY A 541 6.26 3.25 -26.66
CA GLY A 541 6.76 3.87 -25.43
C GLY A 541 8.04 3.19 -24.95
N PHE A 542 9.01 3.96 -24.48
CA PHE A 542 10.25 3.44 -23.89
C PHE A 542 10.55 4.13 -22.56
N ALA A 543 11.39 3.48 -21.75
CA ALA A 543 12.01 4.12 -20.60
C ALA A 543 13.54 3.99 -20.65
N PHE A 544 14.18 5.04 -20.17
CA PHE A 544 15.60 5.20 -20.01
C PHE A 544 15.93 5.29 -18.54
N LYS A 545 16.93 4.52 -18.11
CA LYS A 545 17.49 4.59 -16.76
C LYS A 545 19.00 4.76 -16.84
N ALA A 546 19.54 5.63 -15.99
CA ALA A 546 20.99 5.78 -15.81
C ALA A 546 21.31 6.47 -14.50
N GLN A 547 22.53 6.29 -14.02
CA GLN A 547 23.11 7.16 -13.01
C GLN A 547 24.09 8.12 -13.68
N GLY A 548 23.96 9.41 -13.36
CA GLY A 548 24.72 10.45 -14.03
C GLY A 548 25.13 11.59 -13.11
N LYS A 549 26.24 12.24 -13.45
CA LYS A 549 26.66 13.53 -12.88
C LYS A 549 27.58 14.26 -13.85
N VAL A 550 27.89 15.51 -13.53
CA VAL A 550 28.85 16.35 -14.26
C VAL A 550 29.96 16.84 -13.32
N SER A 551 31.11 17.21 -13.88
CA SER A 551 32.17 17.87 -13.12
C SER A 551 31.74 19.28 -12.70
N SER A 552 32.33 19.80 -11.62
CA SER A 552 32.20 21.22 -11.25
C SER A 552 32.78 22.13 -12.33
N GLY A 553 32.05 23.17 -12.75
CA GLY A 553 32.50 24.16 -13.74
C GLY A 553 31.34 24.77 -14.53
N THR A 554 31.65 25.64 -15.49
CA THR A 554 30.66 26.19 -16.42
C THR A 554 30.46 25.20 -17.57
N ILE A 555 29.25 24.65 -17.66
CA ILE A 555 28.92 23.53 -18.53
C ILE A 555 28.20 24.05 -19.78
N GLY A 556 28.62 23.61 -20.97
CA GLY A 556 27.95 23.94 -22.24
C GLY A 556 26.67 23.13 -22.45
N SER A 557 25.73 23.68 -23.21
CA SER A 557 24.41 23.10 -23.49
C SER A 557 24.44 21.69 -24.10
N ASP A 558 25.53 21.30 -24.73
CA ASP A 558 25.72 19.96 -25.32
C ASP A 558 26.30 18.92 -24.34
N THR A 559 26.33 19.24 -23.04
CA THR A 559 26.62 18.24 -22.01
C THR A 559 25.36 17.48 -21.65
N LEU A 560 25.15 16.35 -22.34
CA LEU A 560 23.88 15.63 -22.35
C LEU A 560 24.05 14.13 -22.63
N VAL A 561 22.98 13.38 -22.37
CA VAL A 561 22.77 12.04 -22.92
C VAL A 561 21.48 12.08 -23.72
N LYS A 562 21.50 11.64 -24.98
CA LYS A 562 20.31 11.60 -25.84
C LYS A 562 20.27 10.37 -26.72
N VAL A 563 19.10 10.07 -27.23
CA VAL A 563 18.91 9.10 -28.31
C VAL A 563 18.69 9.85 -29.63
N ILE A 564 19.48 9.46 -30.63
CA ILE A 564 19.28 9.87 -32.02
C ILE A 564 18.53 8.75 -32.73
N TRP A 565 17.46 9.11 -33.43
CA TRP A 565 16.57 8.20 -34.12
C TRP A 565 16.86 8.17 -35.62
N PHE A 566 16.78 6.99 -36.21
CA PHE A 566 17.01 6.77 -37.64
C PHE A 566 15.87 5.95 -38.24
N LYS A 567 15.57 6.24 -39.50
CA LYS A 567 14.65 5.46 -40.33
C LYS A 567 15.32 4.15 -40.76
N GLU A 568 14.53 3.25 -41.34
CA GLU A 568 15.02 1.96 -41.85
C GLU A 568 16.11 2.13 -42.93
N ASP A 569 16.04 3.20 -43.73
CA ASP A 569 17.04 3.55 -44.76
C ASP A 569 18.32 4.21 -44.19
N GLY A 570 18.42 4.35 -42.86
CA GLY A 570 19.57 4.95 -42.17
C GLY A 570 19.59 6.47 -42.13
N THR A 571 18.58 7.15 -42.70
CA THR A 571 18.46 8.61 -42.57
C THR A 571 17.96 9.02 -41.18
N SER A 572 18.38 10.19 -40.68
CA SER A 572 17.96 10.65 -39.35
C SER A 572 16.49 11.08 -39.34
N VAL A 573 15.77 10.70 -38.29
CA VAL A 573 14.44 11.21 -38.00
C VAL A 573 14.54 12.63 -37.43
N SER A 574 13.59 13.49 -37.78
CA SER A 574 13.51 14.85 -37.24
C SER A 574 13.03 14.80 -35.80
N GLY A 575 13.94 15.11 -34.87
CA GLY A 575 13.68 15.04 -33.43
C GLY A 575 14.67 14.11 -32.71
N GLN A 576 15.31 14.62 -31.67
CA GLN A 576 16.19 13.85 -30.78
C GLN A 576 15.53 13.78 -29.42
N THR A 577 15.63 12.64 -28.74
CA THR A 577 15.12 12.53 -27.37
C THR A 577 16.25 12.74 -26.39
N VAL A 578 16.30 13.95 -25.81
CA VAL A 578 17.25 14.28 -24.75
C VAL A 578 16.81 13.60 -23.47
N MET A 579 17.68 12.74 -22.93
CA MET A 579 17.46 12.05 -21.66
C MET A 579 18.06 12.90 -20.55
N LEU A 580 19.38 13.06 -20.54
CA LEU A 580 20.07 13.85 -19.51
C LEU A 580 20.55 15.15 -20.13
N SER A 581 20.44 16.27 -19.43
CA SER A 581 21.00 17.54 -19.91
C SER A 581 21.41 18.45 -18.77
N ASN A 582 22.21 19.47 -19.03
CA ASN A 582 22.49 20.54 -18.08
C ASN A 582 21.42 21.65 -18.07
N ALA A 583 20.46 21.61 -19.00
CA ALA A 583 19.37 22.57 -19.10
C ALA A 583 18.25 22.23 -18.09
N SER A 584 17.53 23.25 -17.62
CA SER A 584 16.46 23.10 -16.63
C SER A 584 15.33 22.21 -17.16
N GLY A 585 15.03 21.11 -16.47
CA GLY A 585 13.95 20.19 -16.81
C GLY A 585 14.07 18.81 -16.13
N ALA A 586 13.20 17.86 -16.52
CA ALA A 586 13.39 16.45 -16.16
C ALA A 586 14.71 15.94 -16.76
N GLY A 587 15.55 15.26 -15.96
CA GLY A 587 16.88 14.83 -16.41
C GLY A 587 18.03 15.82 -16.20
N THR A 588 17.85 16.88 -15.40
CA THR A 588 18.91 17.88 -15.15
C THR A 588 20.12 17.27 -14.40
N LEU A 589 21.30 17.34 -15.02
CA LEU A 589 22.58 16.88 -14.49
C LEU A 589 23.13 17.83 -13.43
N GLY A 590 23.50 17.28 -12.27
CA GLY A 590 24.19 17.99 -11.19
C GLY A 590 25.60 17.44 -10.92
N THR A 591 26.29 18.05 -9.95
CA THR A 591 27.64 17.62 -9.55
C THR A 591 27.65 16.38 -8.65
N ALA A 592 26.50 16.02 -8.07
CA ALA A 592 26.30 14.79 -7.32
C ALA A 592 25.74 13.68 -8.22
N TRP A 593 26.09 12.43 -7.92
CA TRP A 593 25.47 11.27 -8.56
C TRP A 593 23.97 11.26 -8.27
N LYS A 594 23.17 11.13 -9.33
CA LYS A 594 21.72 10.99 -9.25
C LYS A 594 21.29 9.88 -10.21
N GLU A 595 20.30 9.10 -9.79
CA GLU A 595 19.60 8.17 -10.66
C GLU A 595 18.51 8.92 -11.43
N TYR A 596 18.46 8.67 -12.74
CA TYR A 596 17.49 9.23 -13.65
C TYR A 596 16.65 8.11 -14.23
N TYR A 597 15.35 8.37 -14.30
CA TYR A 597 14.38 7.52 -14.95
C TYR A 597 13.51 8.42 -15.83
N ILE A 598 13.54 8.19 -17.14
CA ILE A 598 12.97 9.08 -18.13
C ILE A 598 12.18 8.25 -19.12
N GLN A 599 10.95 8.67 -19.41
CA GLN A 599 10.10 8.00 -20.37
C GLN A 599 9.94 8.85 -21.61
N GLY A 600 9.79 8.19 -22.75
CA GLY A 600 9.55 8.82 -24.02
C GLY A 600 8.81 7.91 -24.97
N VAL A 601 8.56 8.42 -26.16
CA VAL A 601 7.95 7.67 -27.26
C VAL A 601 8.94 7.65 -28.41
N VAL A 602 9.18 6.46 -28.97
CA VAL A 602 9.94 6.29 -30.20
C VAL A 602 9.17 7.00 -31.32
N PRO A 603 9.79 7.88 -32.12
CA PRO A 603 9.11 8.51 -33.25
C PRO A 603 8.44 7.49 -34.18
N SER A 604 7.31 7.86 -34.78
CA SER A 604 6.48 6.95 -35.59
C SER A 604 7.15 6.43 -36.87
N ASP A 605 8.28 6.99 -37.26
CA ASP A 605 9.10 6.60 -38.42
C ASP A 605 10.52 6.13 -38.02
N ALA A 606 10.81 5.97 -36.72
CA ALA A 606 12.11 5.54 -36.23
C ALA A 606 12.21 4.01 -36.11
N TYR A 607 13.15 3.43 -36.84
CA TYR A 607 13.44 2.00 -36.87
C TYR A 607 14.69 1.61 -36.07
N PHE A 608 15.65 2.55 -35.96
CA PHE A 608 16.85 2.38 -35.15
C PHE A 608 17.04 3.57 -34.21
N GLY A 609 17.72 3.31 -33.09
CA GLY A 609 18.20 4.32 -32.16
C GLY A 609 19.71 4.20 -31.91
N MET A 610 20.32 5.30 -31.51
CA MET A 610 21.72 5.38 -31.09
C MET A 610 21.85 6.29 -29.87
N LEU A 611 22.52 5.82 -28.81
CA LEU A 611 22.84 6.66 -27.67
C LEU A 611 24.02 7.56 -27.99
N GLN A 612 23.90 8.83 -27.64
CA GLN A 612 24.98 9.81 -27.68
C GLN A 612 25.21 10.37 -26.29
N ILE A 613 26.47 10.36 -25.84
CA ILE A 613 26.90 11.03 -24.61
C ILE A 613 27.81 12.18 -25.01
N GLY A 614 27.44 13.39 -24.61
CA GLY A 614 28.13 14.63 -24.97
C GLY A 614 28.76 15.34 -23.78
N ALA A 615 29.93 15.92 -23.99
CA ALA A 615 30.58 16.83 -23.06
C ALA A 615 30.98 18.10 -23.79
N GLN A 616 30.54 19.25 -23.25
CA GLN A 616 30.87 20.56 -23.80
C GLN A 616 31.40 21.49 -22.70
N GLY A 617 32.61 22.01 -22.91
CA GLY A 617 33.15 23.08 -22.08
C GLY A 617 32.55 24.43 -22.50
N ASN A 618 32.11 25.24 -21.54
CA ASN A 618 31.74 26.64 -21.79
C ASN A 618 32.60 27.53 -20.88
N GLY A 619 33.44 28.41 -21.45
CA GLY A 619 34.45 29.15 -20.67
C GLY A 619 35.75 28.36 -20.41
N SER A 620 36.64 28.85 -19.54
CA SER A 620 38.07 28.48 -19.50
C SER A 620 38.44 27.11 -18.87
N GLY A 621 37.51 26.17 -18.71
CA GLY A 621 37.72 24.93 -17.94
C GLY A 621 37.39 23.64 -18.70
N ALA A 622 38.02 22.53 -18.30
CA ALA A 622 37.66 21.19 -18.75
C ALA A 622 36.35 20.74 -18.08
N VAL A 623 35.49 20.05 -18.83
CA VAL A 623 34.19 19.54 -18.36
C VAL A 623 34.10 18.05 -18.61
N SER A 624 33.64 17.30 -17.61
CA SER A 624 33.34 15.87 -17.72
C SER A 624 31.86 15.61 -17.46
N ILE A 625 31.26 14.72 -18.25
CA ILE A 625 30.04 14.00 -17.89
C ILE A 625 30.43 12.58 -17.46
N PHE A 626 29.79 12.10 -16.41
CA PHE A 626 29.97 10.75 -15.87
C PHE A 626 28.65 10.02 -15.93
N VAL A 627 28.63 8.83 -16.52
CA VAL A 627 27.41 8.03 -16.65
C VAL A 627 27.73 6.56 -16.39
N THR A 628 26.83 5.86 -15.71
CA THR A 628 26.92 4.40 -15.50
C THR A 628 25.52 3.79 -15.42
N GLY A 629 25.42 2.48 -15.66
CA GLY A 629 24.16 1.74 -15.58
C GLY A 629 23.13 2.19 -16.62
N LEU A 630 23.55 2.46 -17.85
CA LEU A 630 22.65 2.84 -18.94
C LEU A 630 21.71 1.68 -19.31
N GLU A 631 20.42 1.93 -19.21
CA GLU A 631 19.37 1.00 -19.61
C GLU A 631 18.34 1.73 -20.46
N LEU A 632 17.97 1.15 -21.59
CA LEU A 632 16.91 1.65 -22.47
C LEU A 632 16.02 0.45 -22.84
N PHE A 633 14.73 0.55 -22.58
CA PHE A 633 13.83 -0.59 -22.78
C PHE A 633 12.42 -0.17 -23.21
N SER A 634 11.74 -1.06 -23.94
CA SER A 634 10.33 -0.89 -24.30
C SER A 634 9.42 -0.93 -23.06
N LEU A 635 8.37 -0.12 -23.06
CA LEU A 635 7.28 -0.16 -22.07
C LEU A 635 6.16 -1.15 -22.42
N GLN A 636 6.22 -1.83 -23.57
CA GLN A 636 5.27 -2.90 -23.93
C GLN A 636 5.90 -4.30 -23.79
N THR A 637 5.17 -5.20 -23.15
CA THR A 637 5.57 -6.59 -22.89
C THR A 637 5.55 -7.51 -24.12
N ALA A 638 5.04 -7.05 -25.27
CA ALA A 638 4.82 -7.88 -26.44
C ALA A 638 6.06 -8.06 -27.34
N TYR A 639 7.11 -7.24 -27.18
CA TYR A 639 8.31 -7.34 -28.01
C TYR A 639 9.30 -8.36 -27.44
N HIS A 640 8.96 -9.64 -27.55
CA HIS A 640 9.98 -10.70 -27.50
C HIS A 640 10.85 -10.58 -28.75
N ASN A 641 11.92 -9.79 -28.65
CA ASN A 641 13.05 -9.87 -29.56
C ASN A 641 13.70 -11.24 -29.39
N SER A 642 13.22 -12.22 -30.15
CA SER A 642 13.88 -13.52 -30.26
C SER A 642 15.35 -13.30 -30.63
N LEU A 643 16.25 -14.18 -30.17
CA LEU A 643 17.64 -14.22 -30.61
C LEU A 643 17.75 -14.14 -32.15
N LEU A 644 16.75 -14.68 -32.86
CA LEU A 644 16.61 -14.61 -34.31
C LEU A 644 16.48 -13.18 -34.85
N ASN A 645 15.63 -12.34 -34.26
CA ASN A 645 15.48 -10.94 -34.67
C ASN A 645 16.76 -10.14 -34.40
N ARG A 646 17.45 -10.44 -33.30
CA ARG A 646 18.74 -9.84 -32.94
C ARG A 646 19.86 -10.24 -33.89
N MET A 647 19.87 -11.49 -34.35
CA MET A 647 20.78 -11.97 -35.40
C MET A 647 20.48 -11.32 -36.75
N ASN A 648 19.20 -11.16 -37.12
CA ASN A 648 18.80 -10.49 -38.36
C ASN A 648 19.20 -9.01 -38.38
N ALA A 649 19.11 -8.30 -37.26
CA ALA A 649 19.56 -6.90 -37.17
C ALA A 649 21.09 -6.77 -37.32
N ALA A 650 21.87 -7.72 -36.77
CA ALA A 650 23.33 -7.75 -36.94
C ALA A 650 23.76 -8.02 -38.40
N LEU A 651 22.92 -8.72 -39.18
CA LEU A 651 23.12 -8.96 -40.62
C LEU A 651 22.89 -7.72 -41.49
N ASN A 652 22.14 -6.73 -41.01
CA ASN A 652 21.83 -5.51 -41.78
C ASN A 652 22.99 -4.50 -41.80
N PHE A 653 23.99 -4.63 -40.93
CA PHE A 653 25.13 -3.72 -40.85
C PHE A 653 26.45 -4.46 -40.64
N SER A 654 27.27 -4.55 -41.70
CA SER A 654 28.61 -5.16 -41.68
C SER A 654 29.44 -4.72 -40.46
N GLY A 655 29.86 -5.68 -39.62
CA GLY A 655 30.69 -5.45 -38.43
C GLY A 655 29.93 -5.19 -37.11
N SER A 656 28.60 -5.03 -37.16
CA SER A 656 27.75 -4.98 -35.97
C SER A 656 27.64 -6.39 -35.38
N GLY A 657 28.10 -6.56 -34.14
CA GLY A 657 28.14 -7.87 -33.50
C GLY A 657 27.31 -7.92 -32.23
N LEU A 658 26.83 -9.10 -31.88
CA LEU A 658 26.11 -9.38 -30.64
C LEU A 658 27.10 -9.66 -29.51
N ILE A 659 27.02 -8.94 -28.39
CA ILE A 659 27.80 -9.26 -27.19
C ILE A 659 26.99 -10.24 -26.32
N VAL A 660 27.58 -11.39 -26.01
CA VAL A 660 27.03 -12.38 -25.08
C VAL A 660 28.02 -12.61 -23.95
N LYS A 661 27.54 -12.78 -22.72
CA LYS A 661 28.38 -13.15 -21.57
C LYS A 661 28.33 -14.66 -21.37
N SER A 662 29.48 -15.30 -21.21
CA SER A 662 29.54 -16.69 -20.77
C SER A 662 29.15 -16.81 -19.28
N PRO A 663 28.87 -18.02 -18.78
CA PRO A 663 28.48 -18.24 -17.38
C PRO A 663 29.47 -17.72 -16.33
N ASN A 664 30.75 -17.57 -16.69
CA ASN A 664 31.78 -16.99 -15.83
C ASN A 664 31.95 -15.46 -16.00
N GLY A 665 31.06 -14.81 -16.75
CA GLY A 665 31.00 -13.35 -16.92
C GLY A 665 31.88 -12.79 -18.03
N THR A 666 32.66 -13.60 -18.75
CA THR A 666 33.50 -13.14 -19.86
C THR A 666 32.62 -12.75 -21.07
N PRO A 667 32.76 -11.52 -21.61
CA PRO A 667 32.01 -11.09 -22.78
C PRO A 667 32.65 -11.63 -24.07
N TYR A 668 31.81 -12.05 -25.01
CA TYR A 668 32.17 -12.47 -26.36
C TYR A 668 31.34 -11.67 -27.35
N LYS A 669 31.98 -11.13 -28.39
CA LYS A 669 31.31 -10.49 -29.52
C LYS A 669 31.18 -11.51 -30.66
N ILE A 670 29.96 -11.73 -31.11
CA ILE A 670 29.61 -12.55 -32.26
C ILE A 670 29.31 -11.60 -33.42
N THR A 671 30.14 -11.56 -34.45
CA THR A 671 29.86 -10.81 -35.69
C THR A 671 29.49 -11.77 -36.81
N VAL A 672 28.71 -11.29 -37.76
CA VAL A 672 28.46 -11.99 -39.03
C VAL A 672 28.93 -11.08 -40.16
N SER A 673 29.76 -11.59 -41.06
CA SER A 673 30.21 -10.85 -42.24
C SER A 673 29.12 -10.83 -43.32
N ASP A 674 29.28 -9.93 -44.30
CA ASP A 674 28.42 -9.86 -45.49
C ASP A 674 28.46 -11.15 -46.35
N THR A 675 29.45 -12.02 -46.11
CA THR A 675 29.59 -13.36 -46.72
C THR A 675 28.95 -14.47 -45.88
N GLY A 676 28.29 -14.14 -44.77
CA GLY A 676 27.66 -15.08 -43.84
C GLY A 676 28.63 -15.77 -42.88
N ALA A 677 29.89 -15.33 -42.79
CA ALA A 677 30.86 -15.92 -41.87
C ALA A 677 30.63 -15.42 -40.44
N ILE A 678 30.40 -16.34 -39.51
CA ILE A 678 30.22 -16.04 -38.08
C ILE A 678 31.60 -16.03 -37.41
N THR A 679 31.95 -14.92 -36.76
CA THR A 679 33.19 -14.78 -35.98
C THR A 679 32.85 -14.54 -34.52
N VAL A 680 33.52 -15.24 -33.61
CA VAL A 680 33.39 -15.05 -32.17
C VAL A 680 34.72 -14.56 -31.62
N THR A 681 34.72 -13.41 -30.94
CA THR A 681 35.93 -12.81 -30.37
C THR A 681 35.69 -12.47 -28.90
N ALA A 682 36.60 -12.86 -28.01
CA ALA A 682 36.56 -12.42 -26.62
C ALA A 682 36.77 -10.89 -26.57
N VAL A 683 35.98 -10.19 -25.76
CA VAL A 683 35.97 -8.71 -25.68
C VAL A 683 36.67 -8.21 -24.42
#